data_AF-A0AAD5ITB8-F1
#
_entry.id   AF-A0AAD5ITB8-F1
#
_cell.length_a   1.000
_cell.length_b   1.000
_cell.length_c   1.000
_cell.angle_alpha   90.00
_cell.angle_beta   90.00
_cell.angle_gamma   90.00
#
_symmetry.space_group_name_H-M   'P 1'
#
loop_
_entity.id
_entity.type
_entity.pdbx_description
1 polymer ?
#
loop_
_entity_poly.entity_id
_entity_poly.type
_entity_poly.pdbx_seq_one_letter_code
_entity_poly.pdbx_strand_id
1 'polypeptide(L)'
;MAAPPSTVKIIEQSQVAPPPGSVSTTTVPLTFFDIAWFICCPTQRIFFYEFSHPTLHFTQTLLPHLNQSLSLTLHHFFPFAGNLVSPPPPHVPYILFNHENDAVNVTVAETDVDFNHLVANHARDVKPLQSLFPKLPFIRLSSNTTHVVPIMAVQFTVFPNSGISVGVTLNHVAADGRSISHFMKFWASVHRSNDLDLTSLSLPYHNKNIIKDPNGLFSILLKDFRSWEDLGVAGDHVPVDNILITLVIKRLKIEQLKSCVTTQFKHDDELAHILISTFVIVCAYMWVNLMKLQEQISGSLNHEMLCYFIFLADCRERFEFSIPATYFGNCLTKVYVSAKRRELMGENGVIVAAKAIGRKIYGLGNGALIGADKWLSNSKEIVKHGRVVTVAGSPKFQVYETDFGWGRPKKFDMVHIGAYKTFSLIESGEEEGGVEVGLVIGRDKLQIFNSIFEQSFNIQNNELLKFLAARMGESSDESKFLKEFYIPGYVLSPEESFVSAPDVPHCPVLVFINSKSGGQLGGNLLLTYRSLLNEKQVFDLGEETPDTTLRRIYLNLEKLKAEGNKYAINIQERLRIIVAGGDGTAGWLLGVVCDLKLPHPPPIATVPLGTGNNLPFAFGWGKKNPETDRQSVLSFLKQVKDAREMKIDNWHILMRMKAPKEGACDPIAPLELPHSLHAFQRVSASDELNKEGCHTFRGGFWNYFSMGMDAQVSYAFHSERKLHPEKFKNQLVNQSTYAKLGCTQGWFFASLSHPSSRNIAQLAKVKILKKHGEWQDLEIPSSIRSIVCLNLPSFSGGLNPWGTPNSKKTRDRELTPPYVDDGHLEVVGFRDAWHGLVLLAPKGHGTRLAQAHRILFEFHKGGADHTFMRIDGEPWKQPLPVDDDTVVVEISHHGQVNMLATHDCRSKSIHDPTSPRTHSDDQNSDEDGSDLDEEQRKFGAAETFRIPDDVDISHLS
;
A
#
# COMPACT_ATOMS: atom_id res chain seq x y z
N MET A 1 -46.21 9.76 -14.98
CA MET A 1 -45.86 10.07 -16.37
C MET A 1 -44.63 9.26 -16.72
N ALA A 2 -44.68 8.42 -17.75
CA ALA A 2 -43.50 7.67 -18.18
C ALA A 2 -42.44 8.65 -18.68
N ALA A 3 -41.21 8.56 -18.16
CA ALA A 3 -40.09 9.32 -18.69
C ALA A 3 -39.93 9.00 -20.19
N PRO A 4 -39.62 9.99 -21.05
CA PRO A 4 -39.37 9.75 -22.46
C PRO A 4 -38.25 8.70 -22.62
N PRO A 5 -38.28 7.87 -23.68
CA PRO A 5 -37.22 6.91 -23.92
C PRO A 5 -35.88 7.65 -24.03
N SER A 6 -34.93 7.31 -23.15
CA SER A 6 -33.59 7.88 -23.19
C SER A 6 -32.96 7.61 -24.55
N THR A 7 -32.49 8.67 -25.20
CA THR A 7 -31.95 8.59 -26.57
C THR A 7 -30.47 8.92 -26.54
N VAL A 8 -29.65 7.95 -26.93
CA VAL A 8 -28.25 8.21 -27.30
C VAL A 8 -28.27 8.81 -28.70
N LYS A 9 -27.84 10.07 -28.81
CA LYS A 9 -27.75 10.81 -30.06
C LYS A 9 -26.34 10.71 -30.60
N ILE A 10 -26.18 10.14 -31.80
CA ILE A 10 -24.89 10.13 -32.48
C ILE A 10 -24.56 11.55 -32.97
N ILE A 11 -23.37 12.03 -32.62
CA ILE A 11 -22.85 13.36 -32.94
C ILE A 11 -21.92 13.28 -34.15
N GLU A 12 -20.98 12.33 -34.11
CA GLU A 12 -19.96 12.16 -35.14
C GLU A 12 -19.59 10.67 -35.26
N GLN A 13 -19.25 10.24 -36.48
CA GLN A 13 -18.60 8.95 -36.72
C GLN A 13 -17.35 9.19 -37.56
N SER A 14 -16.25 8.60 -37.11
CA SER A 14 -14.95 8.72 -37.75
C SER A 14 -14.21 7.38 -37.73
N GLN A 15 -13.09 7.33 -38.44
CA GLN A 15 -12.21 6.18 -38.49
C GLN A 15 -10.81 6.60 -38.09
N VAL A 16 -10.18 5.82 -37.21
CA VAL A 16 -8.82 6.08 -36.73
C VAL A 16 -7.92 4.92 -37.14
N ALA A 17 -6.99 5.19 -38.05
CA ALA A 17 -5.97 4.26 -38.51
C ALA A 17 -4.64 4.49 -37.77
N PRO A 18 -3.69 3.54 -37.78
CA PRO A 18 -2.30 3.80 -37.43
C PRO A 18 -1.71 4.98 -38.23
N PRO A 19 -0.63 5.63 -37.77
CA PRO A 19 0.00 6.72 -38.51
C PRO A 19 0.39 6.27 -39.93
N PRO A 20 0.19 7.12 -40.96
CA PRO A 20 0.46 6.75 -42.35
C PRO A 20 1.88 6.22 -42.54
N GLY A 21 2.02 5.08 -43.22
CA GLY A 21 3.32 4.44 -43.50
C GLY A 21 4.00 3.78 -42.30
N SER A 22 3.39 3.78 -41.11
CA SER A 22 4.01 3.23 -39.89
C SER A 22 3.86 1.72 -39.74
N VAL A 23 2.84 1.12 -40.37
CA VAL A 23 2.57 -0.33 -40.35
C VAL A 23 2.22 -0.77 -41.76
N SER A 24 2.94 -1.75 -42.30
CA SER A 24 2.64 -2.36 -43.60
C SER A 24 1.44 -3.30 -43.53
N THR A 25 0.81 -3.60 -44.67
CA THR A 25 -0.20 -4.68 -44.72
C THR A 25 0.38 -5.97 -44.14
N THR A 26 -0.27 -6.47 -43.09
CA THR A 26 0.25 -7.56 -42.26
C THR A 26 -0.84 -8.57 -41.95
N THR A 27 -0.53 -9.85 -42.18
CA THR A 27 -1.37 -10.98 -41.78
C THR A 27 -0.86 -11.53 -40.46
N VAL A 28 -1.73 -11.61 -39.46
CA VAL A 28 -1.46 -12.21 -38.16
C VAL A 28 -2.17 -13.57 -38.09
N PRO A 29 -1.43 -14.69 -38.01
CA PRO A 29 -2.04 -16.01 -37.90
C PRO A 29 -2.72 -16.20 -36.55
N LEU A 30 -3.77 -17.02 -36.52
CA LEU A 30 -4.39 -17.47 -35.27
C LEU A 30 -3.65 -18.66 -34.68
N THR A 31 -3.68 -18.76 -33.36
CA THR A 31 -3.20 -19.90 -32.57
C THR A 31 -4.37 -20.74 -32.08
N PHE A 32 -4.11 -21.93 -31.53
CA PHE A 32 -5.19 -22.77 -30.98
C PHE A 32 -5.93 -22.11 -29.81
N PHE A 33 -5.28 -21.17 -29.10
CA PHE A 33 -5.94 -20.38 -28.05
C PHE A 33 -6.97 -19.40 -28.60
N ASP A 34 -6.81 -18.94 -29.85
CA ASP A 34 -7.71 -17.96 -30.47
C ASP A 34 -8.98 -18.62 -31.01
N ILE A 35 -8.88 -19.87 -31.48
CA ILE A 35 -9.99 -20.63 -32.06
C ILE A 35 -11.15 -20.85 -31.07
N ALA A 36 -10.83 -20.95 -29.76
CA ALA A 36 -11.82 -21.17 -28.72
C ALA A 36 -12.89 -20.05 -28.61
N TRP A 37 -12.62 -18.86 -29.17
CA TRP A 37 -13.40 -17.65 -28.96
C TRP A 37 -14.41 -17.32 -30.06
N PHE A 38 -14.48 -18.12 -31.13
CA PHE A 38 -15.48 -17.92 -32.19
C PHE A 38 -16.93 -18.14 -31.73
N ILE A 39 -17.14 -18.77 -30.58
CA ILE A 39 -18.48 -18.93 -29.95
C ILE A 39 -18.86 -17.75 -29.05
N CYS A 40 -17.95 -16.82 -28.81
CA CYS A 40 -18.19 -15.66 -27.96
C CYS A 40 -18.60 -14.46 -28.82
N CYS A 41 -19.70 -13.83 -28.44
CA CYS A 41 -20.12 -12.55 -28.97
C CYS A 41 -19.07 -11.49 -28.60
N PRO A 42 -19.03 -10.37 -29.33
CA PRO A 42 -18.08 -9.31 -29.04
C PRO A 42 -18.15 -8.87 -27.58
N THR A 43 -16.99 -8.82 -26.94
CA THR A 43 -16.89 -8.36 -25.55
C THR A 43 -17.12 -6.86 -25.48
N GLN A 44 -17.87 -6.43 -24.46
CA GLN A 44 -18.23 -5.04 -24.23
C GLN A 44 -17.70 -4.59 -22.87
N ARG A 45 -16.87 -3.54 -22.87
CA ARG A 45 -16.22 -2.93 -21.69
C ARG A 45 -16.39 -1.42 -21.68
N ILE A 46 -16.87 -0.86 -20.59
CA ILE A 46 -17.12 0.58 -20.48
C ILE A 46 -16.38 1.17 -19.30
N PHE A 47 -15.75 2.32 -19.53
CA PHE A 47 -15.08 3.13 -18.52
C PHE A 47 -15.81 4.46 -18.42
N PHE A 48 -16.17 4.89 -17.21
CA PHE A 48 -16.81 6.17 -16.96
C PHE A 48 -15.83 7.14 -16.30
N TYR A 49 -15.80 8.40 -16.75
CA TYR A 49 -14.95 9.45 -16.19
C TYR A 49 -15.79 10.70 -15.90
N GLU A 50 -15.46 11.41 -14.83
CA GLU A 50 -16.06 12.72 -14.53
C GLU A 50 -15.60 13.74 -15.57
N PHE A 51 -16.52 14.58 -16.03
CA PHE A 51 -16.24 15.57 -17.07
C PHE A 51 -17.28 16.70 -17.02
N SER A 52 -16.85 17.87 -16.56
CA SER A 52 -17.75 19.00 -16.25
C SER A 52 -17.99 19.95 -17.42
N HIS A 53 -17.87 19.48 -18.67
CA HIS A 53 -18.02 20.33 -19.85
C HIS A 53 -19.09 19.82 -20.84
N PRO A 54 -19.62 20.70 -21.72
CA PRO A 54 -20.55 20.30 -22.78
C PRO A 54 -19.90 19.45 -23.87
N THR A 55 -20.73 18.76 -24.66
CA THR A 55 -20.31 17.95 -25.81
C THR A 55 -19.48 18.73 -26.83
N LEU A 56 -19.81 20.00 -27.07
CA LEU A 56 -19.02 20.85 -27.97
C LEU A 56 -17.57 21.02 -27.50
N HIS A 57 -17.36 21.13 -26.18
CA HIS A 57 -16.01 21.21 -25.64
C HIS A 57 -15.27 19.89 -25.84
N PHE A 58 -15.92 18.76 -25.59
CA PHE A 58 -15.33 17.43 -25.83
C PHE A 58 -14.90 17.26 -27.30
N THR A 59 -15.77 17.58 -28.26
CA THR A 59 -15.46 17.39 -29.69
C THR A 59 -14.36 18.33 -30.19
N GLN A 60 -14.26 19.54 -29.65
CA GLN A 60 -13.26 20.53 -30.09
C GLN A 60 -11.89 20.37 -29.41
N THR A 61 -11.85 19.88 -28.18
CA THR A 61 -10.61 19.89 -27.36
C THR A 61 -10.07 18.51 -27.05
N LEU A 62 -10.91 17.55 -26.63
CA LEU A 62 -10.45 16.23 -26.23
C LEU A 62 -10.39 15.25 -27.41
N LEU A 63 -11.44 15.24 -28.25
CA LEU A 63 -11.58 14.27 -29.34
C LEU A 63 -10.39 14.26 -30.32
N PRO A 64 -9.84 15.41 -30.77
CA PRO A 64 -8.69 15.40 -31.66
C PRO A 64 -7.46 14.71 -31.05
N HIS A 65 -7.18 14.99 -29.77
CA HIS A 65 -6.07 14.37 -29.03
C HIS A 65 -6.33 12.88 -28.73
N LEU A 66 -7.58 12.49 -28.49
CA LEU A 66 -7.98 11.08 -28.38
C LEU A 66 -7.77 10.31 -29.67
N ASN A 67 -8.18 10.88 -30.81
CA ASN A 67 -7.98 10.26 -32.10
C ASN A 67 -6.50 10.16 -32.46
N GLN A 68 -5.70 11.21 -32.18
CA GLN A 68 -4.26 11.19 -32.39
C GLN A 68 -3.56 10.14 -31.52
N SER A 69 -3.82 10.12 -30.21
CA SER A 69 -3.24 9.13 -29.30
C SER A 69 -3.69 7.70 -29.59
N LEU A 70 -4.94 7.51 -30.04
CA LEU A 70 -5.43 6.20 -30.50
C LEU A 70 -4.68 5.76 -31.75
N SER A 71 -4.49 6.65 -32.73
CA SER A 71 -3.68 6.39 -33.93
C SER A 71 -2.27 5.92 -33.54
N LEU A 72 -1.56 6.69 -32.72
CA LEU A 72 -0.23 6.35 -32.20
C LEU A 72 -0.22 5.01 -31.46
N THR A 73 -1.26 4.70 -30.70
CA THR A 73 -1.38 3.39 -30.02
C THR A 73 -1.57 2.25 -31.02
N LEU A 74 -2.38 2.46 -32.06
CA LEU A 74 -2.63 1.47 -33.11
C LEU A 74 -1.39 1.20 -33.96
N HIS A 75 -0.38 2.08 -33.98
CA HIS A 75 0.94 1.73 -34.54
C HIS A 75 1.49 0.45 -33.88
N HIS A 76 1.42 0.38 -32.55
CA HIS A 76 1.91 -0.75 -31.78
C HIS A 76 0.87 -1.87 -31.67
N PHE A 77 -0.42 -1.55 -31.65
CA PHE A 77 -1.52 -2.52 -31.50
C PHE A 77 -2.35 -2.67 -32.78
N PHE A 78 -1.68 -2.64 -33.94
CA PHE A 78 -2.32 -2.64 -35.26
C PHE A 78 -3.34 -3.75 -35.52
N PRO A 79 -3.26 -4.97 -34.92
CA PRO A 79 -4.29 -5.98 -35.18
C PRO A 79 -5.69 -5.56 -34.72
N PHE A 80 -5.81 -4.58 -33.81
CA PHE A 80 -7.11 -4.03 -33.43
C PHE A 80 -7.74 -3.12 -34.49
N ALA A 81 -6.95 -2.52 -35.38
CA ALA A 81 -7.45 -1.79 -36.55
C ALA A 81 -7.82 -2.72 -37.71
N GLY A 82 -7.34 -3.96 -37.70
CA GLY A 82 -7.58 -4.93 -38.76
C GLY A 82 -8.94 -5.62 -38.69
N ASN A 83 -9.08 -6.62 -39.55
CA ASN A 83 -10.27 -7.44 -39.71
C ASN A 83 -9.97 -8.92 -39.47
N LEU A 84 -10.89 -9.63 -38.81
CA LEU A 84 -10.89 -11.09 -38.77
C LEU A 84 -11.44 -11.61 -40.09
N VAL A 85 -10.61 -12.35 -40.83
CA VAL A 85 -10.97 -12.99 -42.09
C VAL A 85 -11.18 -14.47 -41.84
N SER A 86 -12.39 -14.96 -42.14
CA SER A 86 -12.79 -16.36 -41.98
C SER A 86 -13.20 -16.93 -43.34
N PRO A 87 -12.27 -17.54 -44.09
CA PRO A 87 -12.57 -18.18 -45.38
C PRO A 87 -13.22 -19.57 -45.17
N PRO A 88 -13.92 -20.10 -46.21
CA PRO A 88 -14.49 -21.44 -46.15
C PRO A 88 -13.39 -22.53 -46.09
N PRO A 89 -13.70 -23.73 -45.56
CA PRO A 89 -12.79 -24.88 -45.59
C PRO A 89 -12.28 -25.17 -47.02
N PRO A 90 -11.00 -25.57 -47.22
CA PRO A 90 -10.02 -25.99 -46.22
C PRO A 90 -9.18 -24.84 -45.63
N HIS A 91 -9.41 -23.59 -46.05
CA HIS A 91 -8.63 -22.45 -45.56
C HIS A 91 -8.91 -22.18 -44.07
N VAL A 92 -7.94 -21.56 -43.40
CA VAL A 92 -7.99 -21.26 -41.97
C VAL A 92 -8.20 -19.76 -41.73
N PRO A 93 -8.89 -19.37 -40.65
CA PRO A 93 -9.07 -17.96 -40.32
C PRO A 93 -7.77 -17.26 -39.87
N TYR A 94 -7.68 -15.96 -40.13
CA TYR A 94 -6.54 -15.10 -39.78
C TYR A 94 -7.00 -13.66 -39.54
N ILE A 95 -6.16 -12.84 -38.92
CA ILE A 95 -6.38 -11.40 -38.82
C ILE A 95 -5.57 -10.72 -39.91
N LEU A 96 -6.22 -9.84 -40.67
CA LEU A 96 -5.58 -9.03 -41.71
C LEU A 96 -5.67 -7.57 -41.32
N PHE A 97 -4.54 -6.88 -41.33
CA PHE A 97 -4.49 -5.43 -41.32
C PHE A 97 -4.02 -4.94 -42.69
N ASN A 98 -4.84 -4.16 -43.39
CA ASN A 98 -4.52 -3.51 -44.65
C ASN A 98 -4.29 -2.00 -44.45
N HIS A 99 -3.04 -1.56 -44.66
CA HIS A 99 -2.61 -0.18 -44.38
C HIS A 99 -3.34 0.91 -45.18
N GLU A 100 -4.00 0.56 -46.29
CA GLU A 100 -4.72 1.55 -47.12
C GLU A 100 -6.12 1.88 -46.60
N ASN A 101 -6.81 0.91 -45.97
CA ASN A 101 -8.25 0.99 -45.73
C ASN A 101 -8.68 0.59 -44.31
N ASP A 102 -7.82 -0.07 -43.54
CA ASP A 102 -8.21 -0.62 -42.23
C ASP A 102 -7.99 0.39 -41.10
N ALA A 103 -9.04 0.57 -40.30
CA ALA A 103 -9.10 1.55 -39.22
C ALA A 103 -10.09 1.10 -38.14
N VAL A 104 -9.94 1.65 -36.93
CA VAL A 104 -10.93 1.48 -35.86
C VAL A 104 -12.07 2.47 -36.07
N ASN A 105 -13.31 1.97 -36.08
CA ASN A 105 -14.49 2.84 -36.09
C ASN A 105 -14.65 3.51 -34.72
N VAL A 106 -14.68 4.84 -34.72
CA VAL A 106 -14.87 5.69 -33.54
C VAL A 106 -16.20 6.43 -33.68
N THR A 107 -17.09 6.25 -32.70
CA THR A 107 -18.38 6.95 -32.64
C THR A 107 -18.39 7.91 -31.47
N VAL A 108 -18.84 9.14 -31.70
CA VAL A 108 -19.10 10.12 -30.64
C VAL A 108 -20.60 10.28 -30.52
N ALA A 109 -21.10 10.14 -29.30
CA ALA A 109 -22.50 10.26 -28.97
C ALA A 109 -22.71 11.17 -27.75
N GLU A 110 -23.94 11.63 -27.59
CA GLU A 110 -24.42 12.40 -26.45
C GLU A 110 -25.65 11.72 -25.87
N THR A 111 -25.82 11.76 -24.56
CA THR A 111 -27.03 11.25 -23.90
C THR A 111 -27.42 12.09 -22.69
N ASP A 112 -28.72 12.11 -22.42
CA ASP A 112 -29.36 12.77 -21.29
C ASP A 112 -29.58 11.84 -20.09
N VAL A 113 -29.13 10.59 -20.18
CA VAL A 113 -29.18 9.64 -19.05
C VAL A 113 -28.36 10.17 -17.89
N ASP A 114 -28.88 10.05 -16.66
CA ASP A 114 -28.18 10.49 -15.46
C ASP A 114 -26.85 9.73 -15.26
N PHE A 115 -25.74 10.45 -15.40
CA PHE A 115 -24.39 9.92 -15.21
C PHE A 115 -24.19 9.32 -13.81
N ASN A 116 -24.69 9.99 -12.77
CA ASN A 116 -24.53 9.54 -11.38
C ASN A 116 -25.29 8.23 -11.14
N HIS A 117 -26.45 8.06 -11.78
CA HIS A 117 -27.18 6.80 -11.77
C HIS A 117 -26.38 5.66 -12.43
N LEU A 118 -25.69 5.93 -13.54
CA LEU A 118 -24.92 4.91 -14.26
C LEU A 118 -23.61 4.52 -13.57
N VAL A 119 -22.94 5.42 -12.83
CA VAL A 119 -21.67 5.09 -12.14
C VAL A 119 -21.86 4.47 -10.76
N ALA A 120 -23.07 4.49 -10.23
CA ALA A 120 -23.37 3.92 -8.91
C ALA A 120 -23.39 2.38 -8.89
N ASN A 121 -23.25 1.79 -7.70
CA ASN A 121 -23.19 0.34 -7.51
C ASN A 121 -24.58 -0.34 -7.41
N HIS A 122 -25.66 0.44 -7.32
CA HIS A 122 -27.02 -0.12 -7.24
C HIS A 122 -27.45 -0.80 -8.55
N ALA A 123 -28.65 -1.40 -8.54
CA ALA A 123 -29.22 -2.06 -9.71
C ALA A 123 -29.50 -1.07 -10.85
N ARG A 124 -28.78 -1.22 -11.96
CA ARG A 124 -28.85 -0.36 -13.15
C ARG A 124 -29.44 -1.14 -14.31
N ASP A 125 -30.29 -0.50 -15.11
CA ASP A 125 -30.86 -1.14 -16.29
C ASP A 125 -29.78 -1.43 -17.35
N VAL A 126 -29.82 -2.63 -17.94
CA VAL A 126 -28.88 -3.02 -18.99
C VAL A 126 -29.13 -2.24 -20.28
N LYS A 127 -30.38 -1.87 -20.57
CA LYS A 127 -30.77 -1.18 -21.80
C LYS A 127 -30.01 0.15 -22.03
N PRO A 128 -29.98 1.12 -21.07
CA PRO A 128 -29.15 2.31 -21.21
C PRO A 128 -27.67 1.97 -21.40
N LEU A 129 -27.13 1.03 -20.62
CA LEU A 129 -25.71 0.67 -20.72
C LEU A 129 -25.34 0.09 -22.09
N GLN A 130 -26.20 -0.74 -22.70
CA GLN A 130 -25.99 -1.29 -24.04
C GLN A 130 -25.90 -0.22 -25.13
N SER A 131 -26.61 0.89 -24.96
CA SER A 131 -26.60 2.00 -25.93
C SER A 131 -25.29 2.81 -25.93
N LEU A 132 -24.43 2.60 -24.93
CA LEU A 132 -23.12 3.24 -24.79
C LEU A 132 -22.00 2.48 -25.51
N PHE A 133 -22.31 1.38 -26.19
CA PHE A 133 -21.35 0.57 -26.92
C PHE A 133 -21.50 0.69 -28.43
N PRO A 134 -20.38 0.71 -29.17
CA PRO A 134 -20.44 0.61 -30.61
C PRO A 134 -20.85 -0.82 -31.01
N LYS A 135 -21.61 -0.93 -32.11
CA LYS A 135 -22.03 -2.23 -32.64
C LYS A 135 -20.89 -2.85 -33.44
N LEU A 136 -20.66 -4.15 -33.24
CA LEU A 136 -19.70 -4.95 -34.00
C LEU A 136 -20.40 -6.22 -34.51
N PRO A 137 -20.28 -6.58 -35.80
CA PRO A 137 -20.86 -7.81 -36.32
C PRO A 137 -20.18 -9.05 -35.73
N PHE A 138 -20.96 -10.14 -35.60
CA PHE A 138 -20.49 -11.44 -35.11
C PHE A 138 -20.40 -12.45 -36.27
N ILE A 139 -19.31 -13.22 -36.34
CA ILE A 139 -19.08 -14.25 -37.38
C ILE A 139 -19.37 -15.64 -36.81
N ARG A 140 -20.00 -16.49 -37.63
CA ARG A 140 -20.05 -17.95 -37.44
C ARG A 140 -19.13 -18.64 -38.47
N LEU A 141 -18.34 -19.62 -38.01
CA LEU A 141 -17.24 -20.28 -38.77
C LEU A 141 -17.69 -21.23 -39.90
N SER A 142 -18.98 -21.45 -40.07
CA SER A 142 -19.58 -22.50 -40.91
C SER A 142 -20.01 -22.05 -42.31
N SER A 143 -19.81 -20.79 -42.65
CA SER A 143 -20.32 -20.25 -43.90
C SER A 143 -19.59 -20.77 -45.13
N ASN A 144 -20.35 -20.91 -46.21
CA ASN A 144 -19.83 -21.20 -47.54
C ASN A 144 -19.13 -20.00 -48.20
N THR A 145 -19.19 -18.81 -47.57
CA THR A 145 -18.57 -17.58 -48.05
C THR A 145 -17.53 -17.07 -47.05
N THR A 146 -16.54 -16.32 -47.56
CA THR A 146 -15.55 -15.66 -46.72
C THR A 146 -16.23 -14.53 -45.94
N HIS A 147 -16.16 -14.59 -44.61
CA HIS A 147 -16.61 -13.50 -43.74
C HIS A 147 -15.45 -12.62 -43.31
N VAL A 148 -15.69 -11.32 -43.28
CA VAL A 148 -14.75 -10.31 -42.80
C VAL A 148 -15.48 -9.46 -41.78
N VAL A 149 -14.94 -9.36 -40.56
CA VAL A 149 -15.47 -8.44 -39.54
C VAL A 149 -14.36 -7.64 -38.89
N PRO A 150 -14.61 -6.37 -38.53
CA PRO A 150 -13.65 -5.58 -37.80
C PRO A 150 -13.37 -6.20 -36.42
N ILE A 151 -12.15 -5.99 -35.92
CA ILE A 151 -11.76 -6.52 -34.61
C ILE A 151 -12.29 -5.67 -33.46
N MET A 152 -12.22 -4.34 -33.59
CA MET A 152 -12.55 -3.41 -32.51
C MET A 152 -13.37 -2.24 -33.04
N ALA A 153 -14.27 -1.73 -32.19
CA ALA A 153 -14.88 -0.42 -32.34
C ALA A 153 -14.90 0.31 -30.99
N VAL A 154 -14.85 1.64 -31.02
CA VAL A 154 -14.86 2.51 -29.84
C VAL A 154 -16.02 3.51 -29.93
N GLN A 155 -16.69 3.76 -28.81
CA GLN A 155 -17.68 4.81 -28.67
C GLN A 155 -17.35 5.71 -27.48
N PHE A 156 -17.24 7.01 -27.73
CA PHE A 156 -17.26 8.02 -26.69
C PHE A 156 -18.69 8.52 -26.52
N THR A 157 -19.24 8.46 -25.32
CA THR A 157 -20.56 9.03 -25.03
C THR A 157 -20.41 10.13 -23.99
N VAL A 158 -20.84 11.35 -24.34
CA VAL A 158 -20.80 12.52 -23.46
C VAL A 158 -22.11 12.63 -22.70
N PHE A 159 -21.98 12.87 -21.39
CA PHE A 159 -23.05 13.25 -20.47
C PHE A 159 -22.83 14.72 -20.13
N PRO A 160 -23.50 15.66 -20.83
CA PRO A 160 -23.14 17.08 -20.78
C PRO A 160 -23.00 17.60 -19.35
N ASN A 161 -21.86 18.23 -19.07
CA ASN A 161 -21.51 18.81 -17.76
C ASN A 161 -21.42 17.82 -16.59
N SER A 162 -21.46 16.51 -16.84
CA SER A 162 -21.44 15.47 -15.80
C SER A 162 -20.29 14.48 -15.99
N GLY A 163 -20.13 13.94 -17.20
CA GLY A 163 -19.20 12.85 -17.43
C GLY A 163 -19.01 12.46 -18.89
N ILE A 164 -18.11 11.52 -19.12
CA ILE A 164 -17.92 10.82 -20.40
C ILE A 164 -17.76 9.33 -20.16
N SER A 165 -18.20 8.51 -21.11
CA SER A 165 -17.91 7.08 -21.12
C SER A 165 -17.12 6.68 -22.35
N VAL A 166 -16.14 5.78 -22.17
CA VAL A 166 -15.39 5.11 -23.23
C VAL A 166 -15.88 3.66 -23.32
N GLY A 167 -16.76 3.39 -24.28
CA GLY A 167 -17.28 2.06 -24.58
C GLY A 167 -16.45 1.38 -25.66
N VAL A 168 -15.92 0.19 -25.37
CA VAL A 168 -15.13 -0.61 -26.31
C VAL A 168 -15.83 -1.93 -26.58
N THR A 169 -16.04 -2.23 -27.87
CA THR A 169 -16.52 -3.53 -28.34
C THR A 169 -15.39 -4.24 -29.09
N LEU A 170 -15.05 -5.46 -28.65
CA LEU A 170 -13.90 -6.20 -29.15
C LEU A 170 -14.26 -7.66 -29.47
N ASN A 171 -13.84 -8.13 -30.64
CA ASN A 171 -13.87 -9.55 -30.98
C ASN A 171 -12.81 -10.33 -30.16
N HIS A 172 -13.27 -11.24 -29.30
CA HIS A 172 -12.42 -11.96 -28.36
C HIS A 172 -11.38 -12.88 -29.05
N VAL A 173 -11.58 -13.23 -30.34
CA VAL A 173 -10.60 -13.99 -31.14
C VAL A 173 -9.26 -13.25 -31.24
N ALA A 174 -9.26 -11.91 -31.23
CA ALA A 174 -8.02 -11.14 -31.38
C ALA A 174 -7.20 -11.04 -30.10
N ALA A 175 -7.85 -10.98 -28.93
CA ALA A 175 -7.18 -10.64 -27.68
C ALA A 175 -7.96 -11.11 -26.45
N ASP A 176 -7.21 -11.57 -25.44
CA ASP A 176 -7.74 -11.84 -24.12
C ASP A 176 -7.81 -10.58 -23.24
N GLY A 177 -8.35 -10.75 -22.02
CA GLY A 177 -8.51 -9.69 -21.04
C GLY A 177 -7.22 -8.97 -20.66
N ARG A 178 -6.06 -9.65 -20.68
CA ARG A 178 -4.77 -9.05 -20.38
C ARG A 178 -4.30 -8.17 -21.54
N SER A 179 -4.44 -8.65 -22.77
CA SER A 179 -4.04 -7.92 -23.99
C SER A 179 -4.86 -6.64 -24.18
N ILE A 180 -6.18 -6.68 -24.00
CA ILE A 180 -7.01 -5.46 -24.10
C ILE A 180 -6.76 -4.48 -22.94
N SER A 181 -6.49 -4.97 -21.73
CA SER A 181 -6.15 -4.08 -20.60
C SER A 181 -4.79 -3.42 -20.80
N HIS A 182 -3.82 -4.13 -21.39
CA HIS A 182 -2.54 -3.55 -21.80
C HIS A 182 -2.75 -2.44 -22.84
N PHE A 183 -3.55 -2.68 -23.87
CA PHE A 183 -3.91 -1.66 -24.85
C PHE A 183 -4.56 -0.43 -24.24
N MET A 184 -5.58 -0.60 -23.37
CA MET A 184 -6.27 0.55 -22.76
C MET A 184 -5.32 1.39 -21.90
N LYS A 185 -4.47 0.75 -21.08
CA LYS A 185 -3.48 1.46 -20.25
C LYS A 185 -2.38 2.11 -21.08
N PHE A 186 -1.94 1.46 -22.16
CA PHE A 186 -0.98 2.03 -23.10
C PHE A 186 -1.58 3.27 -23.79
N TRP A 187 -2.80 3.17 -24.32
CA TRP A 187 -3.49 4.28 -24.96
C TRP A 187 -3.67 5.48 -24.02
N ALA A 188 -4.11 5.23 -22.80
CA ALA A 188 -4.25 6.27 -21.78
C ALA A 188 -2.91 6.96 -21.45
N SER A 189 -1.81 6.20 -21.43
CA SER A 189 -0.47 6.73 -21.19
C SER A 189 0.04 7.57 -22.38
N VAL A 190 -0.21 7.12 -23.61
CA VAL A 190 0.13 7.87 -24.84
C VAL A 190 -0.63 9.20 -24.86
N HIS A 191 -1.93 9.18 -24.57
CA HIS A 191 -2.76 10.38 -24.50
C HIS A 191 -2.22 11.39 -23.47
N ARG A 192 -1.82 10.92 -22.29
CA ARG A 192 -1.29 11.78 -21.23
C ARG A 192 0.06 12.42 -21.56
N SER A 193 0.89 11.73 -22.32
CA SER A 193 2.31 12.10 -22.49
C SER A 193 2.57 13.05 -23.67
N ASN A 194 1.56 13.38 -24.48
CA ASN A 194 1.67 14.27 -25.65
C ASN A 194 2.96 14.04 -26.47
N ASP A 195 3.28 12.76 -26.77
CA ASP A 195 4.39 12.31 -27.63
C ASP A 195 5.84 12.41 -27.08
N LEU A 196 6.08 12.89 -25.85
CA LEU A 196 7.45 13.29 -25.45
C LEU A 196 8.35 12.19 -24.83
N ASP A 197 7.82 11.07 -24.33
CA ASP A 197 8.67 9.95 -23.83
C ASP A 197 7.97 8.59 -23.78
N LEU A 198 7.95 7.86 -24.90
CA LEU A 198 7.39 6.49 -25.00
C LEU A 198 8.37 5.39 -24.53
N THR A 199 9.60 5.73 -24.12
CA THR A 199 10.67 4.75 -23.83
C THR A 199 10.42 3.93 -22.56
N SER A 200 9.56 4.42 -21.68
CA SER A 200 9.16 3.77 -20.42
C SER A 200 8.01 2.77 -20.57
N LEU A 201 7.29 2.77 -21.70
CA LEU A 201 6.11 1.94 -21.91
C LEU A 201 6.47 0.55 -22.47
N SER A 202 5.85 -0.49 -21.94
CA SER A 202 6.06 -1.86 -22.40
C SER A 202 5.31 -2.11 -23.72
N LEU A 203 6.04 -2.44 -24.78
CA LEU A 203 5.49 -2.69 -26.11
C LEU A 203 4.84 -4.08 -26.22
N PRO A 204 3.76 -4.23 -27.01
CA PRO A 204 3.13 -5.53 -27.26
C PRO A 204 4.04 -6.44 -28.09
N TYR A 205 4.05 -7.73 -27.75
CA TYR A 205 4.81 -8.75 -28.45
C TYR A 205 3.89 -9.57 -29.38
N HIS A 206 4.02 -9.37 -30.70
CA HIS A 206 3.11 -9.92 -31.73
C HIS A 206 3.49 -11.28 -32.30
N ASN A 207 4.71 -11.77 -32.05
CA ASN A 207 5.19 -12.99 -32.70
C ASN A 207 4.45 -14.24 -32.18
N LYS A 208 3.50 -14.71 -32.97
CA LYS A 208 2.64 -15.87 -32.69
C LYS A 208 3.38 -17.22 -32.69
N ASN A 209 4.55 -17.31 -33.34
CA ASN A 209 5.32 -18.55 -33.42
C ASN A 209 5.87 -19.01 -32.06
N ILE A 210 5.84 -18.14 -31.05
CA ILE A 210 6.20 -18.51 -29.68
C ILE A 210 5.23 -19.55 -29.09
N ILE A 211 3.99 -19.59 -29.59
CA ILE A 211 3.00 -20.60 -29.21
C ILE A 211 3.20 -21.83 -30.09
N LYS A 212 3.81 -22.87 -29.50
CA LYS A 212 4.02 -24.15 -30.17
C LYS A 212 2.78 -25.03 -30.05
N ASP A 213 2.41 -25.70 -31.14
CA ASP A 213 1.30 -26.66 -31.17
C ASP A 213 1.80 -28.08 -31.56
N PRO A 214 2.54 -28.76 -30.67
CA PRO A 214 3.08 -30.09 -30.96
C PRO A 214 1.98 -31.17 -31.08
N ASN A 215 0.80 -30.93 -30.51
CA ASN A 215 -0.29 -31.90 -30.43
C ASN A 215 -1.38 -31.67 -31.50
N GLY A 216 -1.21 -30.69 -32.39
CA GLY A 216 -2.19 -30.37 -33.44
C GLY A 216 -3.54 -29.88 -32.91
N LEU A 217 -3.55 -29.23 -31.74
CA LEU A 217 -4.75 -28.72 -31.08
C LEU A 217 -5.52 -27.73 -31.96
N PHE A 218 -4.81 -26.93 -32.78
CA PHE A 218 -5.44 -25.98 -33.69
C PHE A 218 -6.42 -26.70 -34.63
N SER A 219 -5.97 -27.77 -35.27
CA SER A 219 -6.77 -28.54 -36.23
C SER A 219 -7.92 -29.27 -35.55
N ILE A 220 -7.70 -29.82 -34.35
CA ILE A 220 -8.72 -30.51 -33.56
C ILE A 220 -9.84 -29.53 -33.19
N LEU A 221 -9.49 -28.42 -32.56
CA LEU A 221 -10.46 -27.42 -32.12
C LEU A 221 -11.20 -26.83 -33.32
N LEU A 222 -10.51 -26.45 -34.39
CA LEU A 222 -11.15 -25.88 -35.58
C LEU A 222 -12.17 -26.85 -36.21
N LYS A 223 -11.85 -28.15 -36.25
CA LYS A 223 -12.78 -29.18 -36.73
C LYS A 223 -14.00 -29.31 -35.82
N ASP A 224 -13.78 -29.38 -34.50
CA ASP A 224 -14.87 -29.49 -33.54
C ASP A 224 -15.80 -28.27 -33.62
N PHE A 225 -15.26 -27.05 -33.78
CA PHE A 225 -16.05 -25.82 -33.87
C PHE A 225 -16.94 -25.78 -35.12
N ARG A 226 -16.43 -26.25 -36.26
CA ARG A 226 -17.23 -26.37 -37.49
C ARG A 226 -18.41 -27.35 -37.31
N SER A 227 -18.30 -28.31 -36.40
CA SER A 227 -19.37 -29.29 -36.10
C SER A 227 -20.34 -28.87 -34.97
N TRP A 228 -20.16 -27.66 -34.40
CA TRP A 228 -20.91 -27.23 -33.23
C TRP A 228 -22.33 -26.71 -33.53
N GLU A 229 -22.68 -26.49 -34.79
CA GLU A 229 -23.91 -25.80 -35.21
C GLU A 229 -25.24 -26.48 -34.88
N ASP A 230 -25.26 -27.79 -34.63
CA ASP A 230 -26.53 -28.53 -34.46
C ASP A 230 -27.31 -28.24 -33.16
N LEU A 231 -26.82 -27.35 -32.28
CA LEU A 231 -27.39 -27.15 -30.94
C LEU A 231 -28.03 -25.79 -30.65
N GLY A 232 -28.08 -24.84 -31.61
CA GLY A 232 -28.79 -23.57 -31.42
C GLY A 232 -28.39 -22.86 -30.12
N VAL A 233 -27.12 -22.47 -29.98
CA VAL A 233 -26.63 -21.87 -28.73
C VAL A 233 -27.27 -20.50 -28.49
N ALA A 234 -28.02 -20.41 -27.40
CA ALA A 234 -28.50 -19.16 -26.81
C ALA A 234 -27.30 -18.27 -26.39
N GLY A 235 -27.30 -17.01 -26.78
CA GLY A 235 -26.24 -16.06 -26.36
C GLY A 235 -26.05 -14.81 -27.23
N ASP A 236 -26.80 -14.62 -28.31
CA ASP A 236 -26.56 -13.49 -29.21
C ASP A 236 -26.97 -12.13 -28.60
N HIS A 237 -27.84 -12.12 -27.57
CA HIS A 237 -28.34 -10.90 -26.97
C HIS A 237 -28.49 -10.99 -25.45
N VAL A 238 -27.96 -10.00 -24.72
CA VAL A 238 -28.26 -9.81 -23.30
C VAL A 238 -29.72 -9.32 -23.21
N PRO A 239 -30.60 -9.98 -22.42
CA PRO A 239 -31.98 -9.54 -22.28
C PRO A 239 -32.06 -8.09 -21.81
N VAL A 240 -32.79 -7.28 -22.56
CA VAL A 240 -32.83 -5.82 -22.42
C VAL A 240 -33.47 -5.39 -21.08
N ASP A 241 -34.36 -6.22 -20.53
CA ASP A 241 -35.09 -5.97 -19.28
C ASP A 241 -34.32 -6.41 -18.02
N ASN A 242 -33.09 -6.92 -18.19
CA ASN A 242 -32.24 -7.27 -17.06
C ASN A 242 -31.58 -6.03 -16.45
N ILE A 243 -31.10 -6.23 -15.22
CA ILE A 243 -30.33 -5.24 -14.47
C ILE A 243 -28.90 -5.73 -14.25
N LEU A 244 -27.96 -4.80 -14.22
CA LEU A 244 -26.59 -5.00 -13.77
C LEU A 244 -26.48 -4.49 -12.33
N ILE A 245 -26.01 -5.35 -11.43
CA ILE A 245 -25.63 -4.98 -10.06
C ILE A 245 -24.13 -5.09 -9.89
N THR A 246 -23.54 -4.23 -9.06
CA THR A 246 -22.15 -4.35 -8.64
C THR A 246 -22.08 -4.59 -7.14
N LEU A 247 -21.55 -5.74 -6.76
CA LEU A 247 -21.33 -6.12 -5.36
C LEU A 247 -19.90 -5.76 -5.00
N VAL A 248 -19.72 -4.82 -4.08
CA VAL A 248 -18.40 -4.46 -3.55
C VAL A 248 -18.10 -5.36 -2.35
N ILE A 249 -17.08 -6.21 -2.46
CA ILE A 249 -16.61 -7.05 -1.37
C ILE A 249 -15.31 -6.44 -0.84
N LYS A 250 -15.40 -5.81 0.33
CA LYS A 250 -14.29 -5.14 1.01
C LYS A 250 -13.18 -6.09 1.44
N ARG A 251 -11.96 -5.58 1.58
CA ARG A 251 -10.77 -6.39 1.92
C ARG A 251 -10.95 -7.16 3.23
N LEU A 252 -11.41 -6.48 4.28
CA LEU A 252 -11.65 -7.09 5.59
C LEU A 252 -12.53 -8.34 5.47
N LYS A 253 -13.58 -8.27 4.64
CA LYS A 253 -14.52 -9.38 4.46
C LYS A 253 -13.89 -10.55 3.72
N ILE A 254 -13.10 -10.28 2.69
CA ILE A 254 -12.35 -11.30 1.96
C ILE A 254 -11.41 -12.04 2.91
N GLU A 255 -10.69 -11.33 3.77
CA GLU A 255 -9.78 -11.93 4.74
C GLU A 255 -10.51 -12.77 5.80
N GLN A 256 -11.68 -12.32 6.27
CA GLN A 256 -12.55 -13.13 7.15
C GLN A 256 -12.97 -14.44 6.48
N LEU A 257 -13.41 -14.38 5.22
CA LEU A 257 -13.81 -15.56 4.46
C LEU A 257 -12.63 -16.52 4.23
N LYS A 258 -11.45 -15.99 3.88
CA LYS A 258 -10.23 -16.78 3.75
C LYS A 258 -9.89 -17.48 5.06
N SER A 259 -9.90 -16.75 6.18
CA SER A 259 -9.61 -17.31 7.50
C SER A 259 -10.57 -18.45 7.85
N CYS A 260 -11.89 -18.24 7.69
CA CYS A 260 -12.91 -19.27 7.97
C CYS A 260 -12.68 -20.55 7.18
N VAL A 261 -12.46 -20.39 5.86
CA VAL A 261 -12.14 -21.49 4.95
C VAL A 261 -10.86 -22.17 5.41
N THR A 262 -9.72 -21.47 5.47
CA THR A 262 -8.40 -22.02 5.89
C THR A 262 -8.43 -22.73 7.24
N THR A 263 -9.20 -22.26 8.23
CA THR A 263 -9.28 -22.90 9.54
C THR A 263 -9.95 -24.26 9.52
N GLN A 264 -10.99 -24.44 8.69
CA GLN A 264 -11.66 -25.73 8.55
C GLN A 264 -10.85 -26.75 7.72
N PHE A 265 -9.80 -26.30 7.02
CA PHE A 265 -8.86 -27.19 6.30
C PHE A 265 -7.75 -27.78 7.17
N LYS A 266 -7.56 -27.33 8.42
CA LYS A 266 -6.46 -27.79 9.29
C LYS A 266 -6.55 -29.25 9.73
N HIS A 267 -7.69 -29.92 9.51
CA HIS A 267 -7.91 -31.33 9.86
C HIS A 267 -7.73 -32.30 8.68
N ASP A 268 -7.24 -31.82 7.53
CA ASP A 268 -7.19 -32.59 6.28
C ASP A 268 -5.76 -32.51 5.69
N ASP A 269 -4.92 -33.51 6.02
CA ASP A 269 -3.48 -33.58 5.70
C ASP A 269 -3.17 -33.50 4.19
N GLU A 270 -4.15 -33.78 3.32
CA GLU A 270 -3.98 -33.69 1.86
C GLU A 270 -3.85 -32.25 1.31
N LEU A 271 -4.02 -31.21 2.15
CA LEU A 271 -4.34 -29.84 1.70
C LEU A 271 -3.34 -28.75 2.11
N ALA A 272 -2.20 -29.09 2.73
CA ALA A 272 -1.17 -28.14 3.14
C ALA A 272 -0.61 -27.26 1.99
N HIS A 273 -0.83 -27.66 0.73
CA HIS A 273 -0.30 -27.00 -0.46
C HIS A 273 -1.31 -26.16 -1.27
N ILE A 274 -2.59 -26.09 -0.86
CA ILE A 274 -3.62 -25.34 -1.60
C ILE A 274 -3.68 -23.88 -1.14
N LEU A 275 -3.32 -22.96 -2.03
CA LEU A 275 -3.40 -21.52 -1.78
C LEU A 275 -4.85 -21.02 -1.90
N ILE A 276 -5.44 -20.57 -0.79
CA ILE A 276 -6.75 -19.90 -0.78
C ILE A 276 -6.57 -18.41 -1.08
N SER A 277 -6.57 -18.07 -2.37
CA SER A 277 -6.47 -16.69 -2.84
C SER A 277 -7.81 -15.95 -2.79
N THR A 278 -7.78 -14.61 -2.94
CA THR A 278 -9.00 -13.77 -3.10
C THR A 278 -9.87 -14.28 -4.25
N PHE A 279 -9.26 -14.69 -5.36
CA PHE A 279 -9.98 -15.27 -6.48
C PHE A 279 -10.72 -16.55 -6.09
N VAL A 280 -10.04 -17.48 -5.41
CA VAL A 280 -10.64 -18.77 -4.98
C VAL A 280 -11.86 -18.53 -4.09
N ILE A 281 -11.71 -17.67 -3.07
CA ILE A 281 -12.77 -17.49 -2.08
C ILE A 281 -13.98 -16.76 -2.64
N VAL A 282 -13.77 -15.70 -3.43
CA VAL A 282 -14.87 -14.93 -4.04
C VAL A 282 -15.59 -15.77 -5.09
N CYS A 283 -14.85 -16.51 -5.92
CA CYS A 283 -15.45 -17.42 -6.89
C CYS A 283 -16.22 -18.56 -6.22
N ALA A 284 -15.70 -19.16 -5.15
CA ALA A 284 -16.40 -20.18 -4.39
C ALA A 284 -17.71 -19.65 -3.79
N TYR A 285 -17.64 -18.45 -3.19
CA TYR A 285 -18.80 -17.78 -2.63
C TYR A 285 -19.86 -17.48 -3.70
N MET A 286 -19.45 -16.87 -4.81
CA MET A 286 -20.37 -16.56 -5.91
C MET A 286 -20.95 -17.82 -6.58
N TRP A 287 -20.15 -18.87 -6.75
CA TRP A 287 -20.62 -20.14 -7.32
C TRP A 287 -21.75 -20.71 -6.48
N VAL A 288 -21.58 -20.81 -5.16
CA VAL A 288 -22.61 -21.35 -4.26
C VAL A 288 -23.87 -20.49 -4.27
N ASN A 289 -23.74 -19.16 -4.14
CA ASN A 289 -24.89 -18.25 -4.11
C ASN A 289 -25.68 -18.28 -5.43
N LEU A 290 -25.00 -18.29 -6.58
CA LEU A 290 -25.65 -18.38 -7.89
C LEU A 290 -26.28 -19.76 -8.13
N MET A 291 -25.70 -20.84 -7.59
CA MET A 291 -26.34 -22.16 -7.63
C MET A 291 -27.59 -22.22 -6.77
N LYS A 292 -27.58 -21.66 -5.54
CA LYS A 292 -28.77 -21.52 -4.70
C LYS A 292 -29.88 -20.72 -5.39
N LEU A 293 -29.52 -19.62 -6.07
CA LEU A 293 -30.47 -18.82 -6.85
C LEU A 293 -31.09 -19.64 -7.98
N GLN A 294 -30.28 -20.36 -8.76
CA GLN A 294 -30.77 -21.20 -9.84
C GLN A 294 -31.72 -22.30 -9.35
N GLU A 295 -31.46 -22.86 -8.16
CA GLU A 295 -32.29 -23.88 -7.54
C GLU A 295 -33.65 -23.34 -7.11
N GLN A 296 -33.69 -22.21 -6.40
CA GLN A 296 -34.96 -21.60 -6.01
C GLN A 296 -35.85 -21.23 -7.21
N ILE A 297 -35.24 -20.86 -8.33
CA ILE A 297 -35.97 -20.55 -9.58
C ILE A 297 -36.45 -21.81 -10.30
N SER A 298 -35.67 -22.89 -10.29
CA SER A 298 -35.92 -24.07 -11.15
C SER A 298 -36.55 -25.27 -10.43
N GLY A 299 -36.76 -25.21 -9.11
CA GLY A 299 -37.33 -26.29 -8.30
C GLY A 299 -36.32 -27.35 -7.83
N SER A 300 -36.78 -28.29 -6.98
CA SER A 300 -35.96 -29.36 -6.38
C SER A 300 -35.42 -30.32 -7.44
N LEU A 301 -34.09 -30.52 -7.44
CA LEU A 301 -33.35 -31.31 -8.43
C LEU A 301 -32.66 -32.52 -7.76
N ASN A 302 -32.38 -33.54 -8.58
CA ASN A 302 -31.65 -34.74 -8.15
C ASN A 302 -30.35 -34.38 -7.39
N HIS A 303 -30.22 -34.89 -6.18
CA HIS A 303 -29.11 -34.63 -5.27
C HIS A 303 -27.73 -35.08 -5.81
N GLU A 304 -27.69 -36.07 -6.71
CA GLU A 304 -26.45 -36.59 -7.31
C GLU A 304 -26.00 -35.83 -8.57
N MET A 305 -26.73 -34.81 -9.01
CA MET A 305 -26.36 -34.00 -10.17
C MET A 305 -25.04 -33.25 -9.93
N LEU A 306 -24.18 -33.15 -10.96
CA LEU A 306 -22.96 -32.36 -10.92
C LEU A 306 -23.24 -30.90 -11.32
N CYS A 307 -22.74 -29.97 -10.50
CA CYS A 307 -22.68 -28.56 -10.82
C CYS A 307 -21.27 -28.21 -11.30
N TYR A 308 -21.16 -27.28 -12.24
CA TYR A 308 -19.89 -26.89 -12.83
C TYR A 308 -19.58 -25.41 -12.59
N PHE A 309 -18.32 -25.15 -12.26
CA PHE A 309 -17.73 -23.82 -12.30
C PHE A 309 -16.58 -23.80 -13.28
N ILE A 310 -16.58 -22.79 -14.15
CA ILE A 310 -15.61 -22.68 -15.23
C ILE A 310 -14.93 -21.32 -15.11
N PHE A 311 -13.60 -21.34 -15.10
CA PHE A 311 -12.79 -20.13 -15.16
C PHE A 311 -11.66 -20.28 -16.15
N LEU A 312 -11.06 -19.15 -16.50
CA LEU A 312 -9.96 -19.05 -17.46
C LEU A 312 -8.68 -18.74 -16.69
N ALA A 313 -7.60 -19.45 -17.00
CA ALA A 313 -6.29 -19.19 -16.41
C ALA A 313 -5.30 -18.70 -17.47
N ASP A 314 -4.57 -17.63 -17.15
CA ASP A 314 -3.50 -17.11 -18.01
C ASP A 314 -2.30 -18.07 -18.02
N CYS A 315 -1.86 -18.40 -19.23
CA CYS A 315 -0.77 -19.34 -19.49
C CYS A 315 0.58 -18.64 -19.63
N ARG A 316 0.65 -17.30 -19.76
CA ARG A 316 1.91 -16.58 -20.05
C ARG A 316 3.01 -16.81 -19.02
N GLU A 317 2.66 -16.87 -17.73
CA GLU A 317 3.61 -17.01 -16.61
C GLU A 317 3.77 -18.46 -16.13
N ARG A 318 3.26 -19.46 -16.88
CA ARG A 318 3.36 -20.87 -16.51
C ARG A 318 4.65 -21.46 -17.05
N PHE A 319 5.29 -22.35 -16.28
CA PHE A 319 6.61 -22.93 -16.62
C PHE A 319 6.65 -23.65 -17.99
N GLU A 320 5.53 -24.19 -18.46
CA GLU A 320 5.39 -24.79 -19.80
C GLU A 320 5.59 -23.79 -20.94
N PHE A 321 5.41 -22.50 -20.67
CA PHE A 321 5.38 -21.44 -21.65
C PHE A 321 6.38 -20.35 -21.30
N SER A 322 7.40 -20.16 -22.13
CA SER A 322 8.29 -19.00 -22.05
C SER A 322 7.70 -17.81 -22.82
N ILE A 323 6.46 -17.41 -22.50
CA ILE A 323 5.75 -16.36 -23.24
C ILE A 323 5.89 -15.02 -22.49
N PRO A 324 6.31 -13.92 -23.16
CA PRO A 324 6.38 -12.60 -22.55
C PRO A 324 5.04 -12.15 -21.97
N ALA A 325 5.09 -11.43 -20.84
CA ALA A 325 3.92 -10.81 -20.23
C ALA A 325 3.16 -9.86 -21.18
N THR A 326 3.87 -9.28 -22.17
CA THR A 326 3.34 -8.38 -23.21
C THR A 326 2.87 -9.11 -24.47
N TYR A 327 2.82 -10.45 -24.49
CA TYR A 327 2.30 -11.19 -25.64
C TYR A 327 0.87 -10.76 -25.98
N PHE A 328 0.70 -10.31 -27.22
CA PHE A 328 -0.58 -9.85 -27.76
C PHE A 328 -1.35 -11.01 -28.36
N GLY A 329 -2.53 -11.32 -27.81
CA GLY A 329 -3.40 -12.41 -28.27
C GLY A 329 -4.06 -13.17 -27.14
N ASN A 330 -4.74 -14.27 -27.45
CA ASN A 330 -5.23 -15.16 -26.41
C ASN A 330 -4.12 -16.09 -25.92
N CYS A 331 -4.02 -16.26 -24.60
CA CYS A 331 -3.16 -17.26 -23.95
C CYS A 331 -3.84 -17.80 -22.70
N LEU A 332 -5.05 -18.35 -22.87
CA LEU A 332 -5.94 -18.76 -21.79
C LEU A 332 -6.25 -20.25 -21.86
N THR A 333 -6.08 -20.96 -20.75
CA THR A 333 -6.58 -22.33 -20.58
C THR A 333 -7.92 -22.33 -19.86
N LYS A 334 -8.84 -23.21 -20.27
CA LYS A 334 -10.17 -23.34 -19.68
C LYS A 334 -10.17 -24.42 -18.61
N VAL A 335 -10.52 -24.03 -17.38
CA VAL A 335 -10.50 -24.91 -16.21
C VAL A 335 -11.92 -25.28 -15.79
N TYR A 336 -12.19 -26.58 -15.76
CA TYR A 336 -13.48 -27.13 -15.34
C TYR A 336 -13.38 -27.63 -13.90
N VAL A 337 -14.20 -27.05 -13.04
CA VAL A 337 -14.39 -27.47 -11.67
C VAL A 337 -15.78 -28.09 -11.56
N SER A 338 -15.88 -29.24 -10.92
CA SER A 338 -17.14 -29.94 -10.69
C SER A 338 -17.30 -30.27 -9.22
N ALA A 339 -18.50 -30.14 -8.69
CA ALA A 339 -18.86 -30.65 -7.37
C ALA A 339 -20.30 -31.16 -7.37
N LYS A 340 -20.59 -32.11 -6.48
CA LYS A 340 -21.95 -32.65 -6.36
C LYS A 340 -22.88 -31.58 -5.80
N ARG A 341 -24.10 -31.49 -6.35
CA ARG A 341 -25.11 -30.53 -5.91
C ARG A 341 -25.38 -30.63 -4.41
N ARG A 342 -25.53 -31.85 -3.87
CA ARG A 342 -25.75 -32.07 -2.42
C ARG A 342 -24.65 -31.46 -1.53
N GLU A 343 -23.40 -31.45 -2.00
CA GLU A 343 -22.24 -30.96 -1.23
C GLU A 343 -22.13 -29.44 -1.34
N LEU A 344 -22.38 -28.88 -2.53
CA LEU A 344 -22.37 -27.43 -2.74
C LEU A 344 -23.53 -26.72 -2.03
N MET A 345 -24.70 -27.36 -1.93
CA MET A 345 -25.89 -26.76 -1.33
C MET A 345 -25.97 -26.98 0.19
N GLY A 346 -25.08 -27.80 0.75
CA GLY A 346 -24.96 -28.00 2.19
C GLY A 346 -24.37 -26.80 2.93
N GLU A 347 -24.34 -26.87 4.26
CA GLU A 347 -23.83 -25.81 5.14
C GLU A 347 -22.38 -25.41 4.82
N ASN A 348 -21.55 -26.39 4.44
CA ASN A 348 -20.14 -26.19 4.08
C ASN A 348 -19.91 -25.98 2.57
N GLY A 349 -20.94 -25.60 1.82
CA GLY A 349 -20.88 -25.49 0.36
C GLY A 349 -19.75 -24.63 -0.18
N VAL A 350 -19.48 -23.48 0.46
CA VAL A 350 -18.39 -22.55 0.05
C VAL A 350 -17.01 -23.17 0.25
N ILE A 351 -16.86 -24.01 1.27
CA ILE A 351 -15.59 -24.71 1.56
C ILE A 351 -15.37 -25.80 0.53
N VAL A 352 -16.41 -26.58 0.21
CA VAL A 352 -16.37 -27.57 -0.88
C VAL A 352 -15.99 -26.91 -2.19
N ALA A 353 -16.63 -25.78 -2.52
CA ALA A 353 -16.32 -24.99 -3.71
C ALA A 353 -14.87 -24.48 -3.71
N ALA A 354 -14.40 -23.89 -2.60
CA ALA A 354 -13.05 -23.36 -2.47
C ALA A 354 -11.99 -24.47 -2.61
N LYS A 355 -12.23 -25.64 -1.99
CA LYS A 355 -11.39 -26.83 -2.11
C LYS A 355 -11.31 -27.31 -3.57
N ALA A 356 -12.46 -27.41 -4.24
CA ALA A 356 -12.53 -27.88 -5.62
C ALA A 356 -11.82 -26.93 -6.60
N ILE A 357 -12.04 -25.61 -6.45
CA ILE A 357 -11.36 -24.58 -7.26
C ILE A 357 -9.85 -24.59 -6.97
N GLY A 358 -9.46 -24.56 -5.70
CA GLY A 358 -8.07 -24.56 -5.27
C GLY A 358 -7.29 -25.77 -5.78
N ARG A 359 -7.88 -26.97 -5.73
CA ARG A 359 -7.30 -28.22 -6.28
C ARG A 359 -7.03 -28.09 -7.78
N LYS A 360 -7.99 -27.56 -8.54
CA LYS A 360 -7.84 -27.37 -9.97
C LYS A 360 -6.77 -26.34 -10.30
N ILE A 361 -6.66 -25.25 -9.53
CA ILE A 361 -5.58 -24.25 -9.70
C ILE A 361 -4.21 -24.84 -9.37
N TYR A 362 -4.08 -25.60 -8.28
CA TYR A 362 -2.84 -26.27 -7.91
C TYR A 362 -2.41 -27.26 -9.00
N GLY A 363 -3.35 -28.05 -9.53
CA GLY A 363 -3.09 -29.01 -10.61
C GLY A 363 -2.62 -28.39 -11.93
N LEU A 364 -2.85 -27.08 -12.16
CA LEU A 364 -2.28 -26.39 -13.33
C LEU A 364 -0.75 -26.36 -13.31
N GLY A 365 -0.11 -26.58 -12.16
CA GLY A 365 1.34 -26.75 -12.05
C GLY A 365 1.87 -28.02 -12.71
N ASN A 366 1.01 -28.96 -13.12
CA ASN A 366 1.42 -30.21 -13.76
C ASN A 366 1.26 -30.19 -15.29
N GLY A 367 0.66 -29.14 -15.87
CA GLY A 367 0.22 -29.16 -17.27
C GLY A 367 -1.00 -28.25 -17.53
N ALA A 368 -0.81 -27.07 -18.09
CA ALA A 368 -1.89 -26.12 -18.41
C ALA A 368 -2.72 -26.54 -19.65
N LEU A 369 -2.19 -27.39 -20.53
CA LEU A 369 -2.89 -27.92 -21.71
C LEU A 369 -3.39 -29.36 -21.56
N ILE A 370 -3.31 -29.95 -20.36
CA ILE A 370 -3.82 -31.31 -20.14
C ILE A 370 -5.33 -31.34 -20.43
N GLY A 371 -5.73 -32.16 -21.41
CA GLY A 371 -7.13 -32.30 -21.83
C GLY A 371 -7.64 -31.19 -22.76
N ALA A 372 -6.75 -30.37 -23.33
CA ALA A 372 -7.11 -29.31 -24.27
C ALA A 372 -7.80 -29.79 -25.55
N ASP A 373 -7.50 -31.03 -25.98
CA ASP A 373 -8.15 -31.73 -27.09
C ASP A 373 -9.66 -31.91 -26.87
N LYS A 374 -10.12 -31.88 -25.62
CA LYS A 374 -11.54 -32.06 -25.25
C LYS A 374 -12.21 -30.79 -24.76
N TRP A 375 -11.58 -29.62 -24.89
CA TRP A 375 -12.19 -28.37 -24.39
C TRP A 375 -13.56 -28.11 -24.98
N LEU A 376 -13.69 -28.28 -26.29
CA LEU A 376 -14.95 -27.99 -26.95
C LEU A 376 -15.97 -29.08 -26.64
N SER A 377 -15.66 -30.35 -26.89
CA SER A 377 -16.55 -31.48 -26.58
C SER A 377 -17.04 -31.49 -25.12
N ASN A 378 -16.17 -31.28 -24.14
CA ASN A 378 -16.57 -31.16 -22.73
C ASN A 378 -17.49 -29.96 -22.48
N SER A 379 -17.23 -28.82 -23.12
CA SER A 379 -18.14 -27.66 -23.03
C SER A 379 -19.53 -28.01 -23.56
N LYS A 380 -19.61 -28.83 -24.62
CA LYS A 380 -20.89 -29.20 -25.27
C LYS A 380 -21.72 -29.98 -24.29
N GLU A 381 -21.10 -31.02 -23.72
CA GLU A 381 -21.74 -31.90 -22.75
C GLU A 381 -22.12 -31.15 -21.48
N ILE A 382 -21.23 -30.30 -20.94
CA ILE A 382 -21.49 -29.52 -19.72
C ILE A 382 -22.62 -28.50 -19.92
N VAL A 383 -22.67 -27.81 -21.06
CA VAL A 383 -23.73 -26.84 -21.35
C VAL A 383 -25.06 -27.55 -21.65
N LYS A 384 -25.02 -28.71 -22.32
CA LYS A 384 -26.20 -29.52 -22.65
C LYS A 384 -26.82 -30.18 -21.42
N HIS A 385 -25.99 -30.60 -20.45
CA HIS A 385 -26.41 -31.37 -19.28
C HIS A 385 -26.43 -30.60 -17.95
N GLY A 386 -25.90 -29.37 -17.87
CA GLY A 386 -25.41 -28.83 -16.60
C GLY A 386 -25.76 -27.38 -16.22
N ARG A 387 -25.89 -27.19 -14.91
CA ARG A 387 -25.90 -25.91 -14.18
C ARG A 387 -24.47 -25.38 -14.12
N VAL A 388 -24.20 -24.36 -14.91
CA VAL A 388 -22.86 -23.78 -15.08
C VAL A 388 -22.84 -22.36 -14.51
N VAL A 389 -21.76 -22.05 -13.80
CA VAL A 389 -21.37 -20.68 -13.47
C VAL A 389 -19.98 -20.41 -14.03
N THR A 390 -19.82 -19.25 -14.65
CA THR A 390 -18.56 -18.78 -15.21
C THR A 390 -18.17 -17.44 -14.61
N VAL A 391 -16.88 -17.14 -14.61
CA VAL A 391 -16.34 -15.83 -14.21
C VAL A 391 -15.56 -15.19 -15.37
N ALA A 392 -15.76 -13.88 -15.55
CA ALA A 392 -15.00 -13.06 -16.47
C ALA A 392 -14.22 -11.98 -15.69
N GLY A 393 -13.07 -11.56 -16.21
CA GLY A 393 -12.25 -10.55 -15.55
C GLY A 393 -11.19 -11.11 -14.60
N SER A 394 -10.33 -10.21 -14.13
CA SER A 394 -9.33 -10.49 -13.11
C SER A 394 -9.00 -9.21 -12.36
N PRO A 395 -8.90 -9.24 -11.02
CA PRO A 395 -8.39 -8.11 -10.24
C PRO A 395 -6.94 -7.71 -10.59
N LYS A 396 -6.22 -8.56 -11.33
CA LYS A 396 -4.87 -8.24 -11.82
C LYS A 396 -4.86 -7.32 -13.03
N PHE A 397 -6.01 -7.06 -13.66
CA PHE A 397 -6.07 -6.17 -14.82
C PHE A 397 -5.86 -4.70 -14.44
N GLN A 398 -6.24 -4.31 -13.21
CA GLN A 398 -6.08 -2.95 -12.72
C GLN A 398 -6.72 -1.94 -13.69
N VAL A 399 -7.96 -2.21 -14.09
CA VAL A 399 -8.73 -1.40 -15.03
C VAL A 399 -8.88 0.04 -14.54
N TYR A 400 -8.95 0.28 -13.22
CA TYR A 400 -9.03 1.62 -12.63
C TYR A 400 -7.71 2.42 -12.71
N GLU A 401 -6.60 1.84 -13.19
CA GLU A 401 -5.37 2.58 -13.51
C GLU A 401 -5.39 3.22 -14.91
N THR A 402 -6.45 2.98 -15.70
CA THR A 402 -6.62 3.54 -17.04
C THR A 402 -6.96 5.01 -16.95
N ASP A 403 -5.97 5.89 -16.89
CA ASP A 403 -6.14 7.34 -16.73
C ASP A 403 -5.60 8.09 -17.95
N PHE A 404 -6.50 8.72 -18.71
CA PHE A 404 -6.18 9.47 -19.93
C PHE A 404 -5.55 10.86 -19.64
N GLY A 405 -5.34 11.21 -18.37
CA GLY A 405 -4.96 12.55 -17.91
C GLY A 405 -6.14 13.34 -17.34
N TRP A 406 -7.33 12.73 -17.27
CA TRP A 406 -8.53 13.32 -16.68
C TRP A 406 -8.86 12.74 -15.30
N GLY A 407 -7.97 11.91 -14.77
CA GLY A 407 -8.18 11.14 -13.55
C GLY A 407 -8.57 9.70 -13.83
N ARG A 408 -8.66 8.92 -12.75
CA ARG A 408 -9.03 7.50 -12.81
C ARG A 408 -10.50 7.32 -13.21
N PRO A 409 -10.88 6.19 -13.83
CA PRO A 409 -12.28 5.90 -14.10
C PRO A 409 -13.08 5.92 -12.79
N LYS A 410 -14.25 6.56 -12.81
CA LYS A 410 -15.22 6.54 -11.71
C LYS A 410 -15.87 5.17 -11.56
N LYS A 411 -16.09 4.48 -12.70
CA LYS A 411 -16.70 3.16 -12.76
C LYS A 411 -16.21 2.38 -13.97
N PHE A 412 -16.11 1.07 -13.83
CA PHE A 412 -15.89 0.15 -14.93
C PHE A 412 -16.93 -0.97 -14.92
N ASP A 413 -17.47 -1.32 -16.10
CA ASP A 413 -18.44 -2.43 -16.23
C ASP A 413 -18.19 -3.30 -17.47
N MET A 414 -18.63 -4.56 -17.35
CA MET A 414 -18.69 -5.52 -18.44
C MET A 414 -20.13 -5.95 -18.66
N VAL A 415 -20.77 -5.46 -19.73
CA VAL A 415 -22.20 -5.72 -19.97
C VAL A 415 -22.44 -7.08 -20.65
N HIS A 416 -21.51 -7.53 -21.47
CA HIS A 416 -21.59 -8.80 -22.20
C HIS A 416 -21.71 -10.05 -21.30
N ILE A 417 -21.39 -9.95 -20.00
CA ILE A 417 -21.48 -11.07 -19.04
C ILE A 417 -22.90 -11.64 -18.93
N GLY A 418 -23.92 -10.81 -19.18
CA GLY A 418 -25.32 -11.21 -19.16
C GLY A 418 -25.71 -12.20 -20.26
N ALA A 419 -24.92 -12.31 -21.34
CA ALA A 419 -25.14 -13.28 -22.41
C ALA A 419 -24.73 -14.72 -21.98
N TYR A 420 -23.87 -14.84 -20.96
CA TYR A 420 -23.14 -16.08 -20.68
C TYR A 420 -23.34 -16.66 -19.28
N LYS A 421 -24.40 -16.29 -18.55
CA LYS A 421 -24.58 -16.64 -17.12
C LYS A 421 -23.29 -16.47 -16.30
N THR A 422 -22.55 -15.40 -16.64
CA THR A 422 -21.22 -15.10 -16.15
C THR A 422 -21.33 -13.92 -15.19
N PHE A 423 -20.53 -13.94 -14.12
CA PHE A 423 -20.29 -12.73 -13.32
C PHE A 423 -18.92 -12.16 -13.65
N SER A 424 -18.74 -10.84 -13.53
CA SER A 424 -17.43 -10.22 -13.63
C SER A 424 -16.74 -10.18 -12.27
N LEU A 425 -15.41 -10.22 -12.27
CA LEU A 425 -14.58 -10.03 -11.07
C LEU A 425 -13.39 -9.13 -11.41
N ILE A 426 -13.33 -7.97 -10.77
CA ILE A 426 -12.28 -6.96 -10.96
C ILE A 426 -11.83 -6.41 -9.60
N GLU A 427 -10.74 -5.65 -9.57
CA GLU A 427 -10.33 -4.90 -8.39
C GLU A 427 -11.34 -3.81 -8.04
N SER A 428 -11.48 -3.50 -6.75
CA SER A 428 -12.37 -2.41 -6.33
C SER A 428 -11.76 -1.05 -6.65
N GLY A 429 -12.58 -0.14 -7.19
CA GLY A 429 -12.23 1.26 -7.35
C GLY A 429 -12.30 2.07 -6.05
N GLU A 430 -12.93 1.53 -5.00
CA GLU A 430 -13.16 2.21 -3.72
C GLU A 430 -12.10 1.90 -2.66
N GLU A 431 -11.60 0.66 -2.60
CA GLU A 431 -10.69 0.19 -1.55
C GLU A 431 -9.61 -0.74 -2.09
N GLU A 432 -8.34 -0.45 -1.74
CA GLU A 432 -7.22 -1.32 -2.11
C GLU A 432 -7.32 -2.70 -1.45
N GLY A 433 -7.28 -3.75 -2.27
CA GLY A 433 -7.43 -5.15 -1.82
C GLY A 433 -8.88 -5.64 -1.74
N GLY A 434 -9.87 -4.76 -1.97
CA GLY A 434 -11.25 -5.14 -2.23
C GLY A 434 -11.47 -5.62 -3.67
N VAL A 435 -12.64 -6.22 -3.94
CA VAL A 435 -13.05 -6.61 -5.30
C VAL A 435 -14.47 -6.16 -5.62
N GLU A 436 -14.73 -5.92 -6.90
CA GLU A 436 -16.06 -5.68 -7.44
C GLU A 436 -16.53 -6.90 -8.23
N VAL A 437 -17.76 -7.33 -7.95
CA VAL A 437 -18.44 -8.41 -8.66
C VAL A 437 -19.63 -7.85 -9.42
N GLY A 438 -19.57 -7.84 -10.75
CA GLY A 438 -20.69 -7.47 -11.60
C GLY A 438 -21.57 -8.68 -11.92
N LEU A 439 -22.88 -8.52 -11.77
CA LEU A 439 -23.85 -9.58 -12.06
C LEU A 439 -25.03 -9.04 -12.85
N VAL A 440 -25.36 -9.70 -13.96
CA VAL A 440 -26.57 -9.39 -14.74
C VAL A 440 -27.65 -10.42 -14.42
N ILE A 441 -28.78 -9.95 -13.88
CA ILE A 441 -29.93 -10.79 -13.50
C ILE A 441 -31.26 -10.14 -13.89
N GLY A 442 -32.30 -10.97 -13.99
CA GLY A 442 -33.67 -10.48 -14.14
C GLY A 442 -34.09 -9.69 -12.91
N ARG A 443 -34.83 -8.59 -13.11
CA ARG A 443 -35.29 -7.70 -12.05
C ARG A 443 -36.12 -8.42 -10.97
N ASP A 444 -36.94 -9.38 -11.39
CA ASP A 444 -37.74 -10.27 -10.56
C ASP A 444 -36.91 -11.15 -9.60
N LYS A 445 -35.63 -11.39 -9.93
CA LYS A 445 -34.73 -12.28 -9.18
C LYS A 445 -33.84 -11.54 -8.19
N LEU A 446 -33.80 -10.21 -8.22
CA LEU A 446 -32.90 -9.42 -7.38
C LEU A 446 -33.14 -9.62 -5.89
N GLN A 447 -34.39 -9.56 -5.45
CA GLN A 447 -34.73 -9.72 -4.03
C GLN A 447 -34.37 -11.11 -3.52
N ILE A 448 -34.60 -12.14 -4.36
CA ILE A 448 -34.22 -13.52 -4.06
C ILE A 448 -32.70 -13.63 -3.92
N PHE A 449 -31.96 -13.07 -4.87
CA PHE A 449 -30.49 -13.08 -4.82
C PHE A 449 -29.97 -12.35 -3.58
N ASN A 450 -30.46 -11.15 -3.27
CA ASN A 450 -30.02 -10.40 -2.09
C ASN A 450 -30.28 -11.17 -0.80
N SER A 451 -31.45 -11.81 -0.67
CA SER A 451 -31.78 -12.67 0.47
C SER A 451 -30.80 -13.85 0.61
N ILE A 452 -30.50 -14.56 -0.49
CA ILE A 452 -29.53 -15.67 -0.50
C ILE A 452 -28.12 -15.18 -0.14
N PHE A 453 -27.72 -14.06 -0.71
CA PHE A 453 -26.41 -13.44 -0.54
C PHE A 453 -26.24 -13.05 0.94
N GLU A 454 -27.17 -12.29 1.53
CA GLU A 454 -27.19 -11.88 2.93
C GLU A 454 -27.27 -13.05 3.92
N GLN A 455 -28.12 -14.04 3.66
CA GLN A 455 -28.21 -15.24 4.51
C GLN A 455 -26.90 -16.01 4.52
N SER A 456 -26.29 -16.21 3.34
CA SER A 456 -24.98 -16.87 3.25
C SER A 456 -23.90 -16.06 3.96
N PHE A 457 -23.99 -14.72 3.96
CA PHE A 457 -23.10 -13.85 4.74
C PHE A 457 -23.26 -14.04 6.24
N ASN A 458 -24.49 -14.10 6.73
CA ASN A 458 -24.81 -14.23 8.14
C ASN A 458 -24.45 -15.62 8.68
N ILE A 459 -24.67 -16.69 7.90
CA ILE A 459 -24.30 -18.06 8.29
C ILE A 459 -22.78 -18.19 8.44
N GLN A 460 -21.99 -17.64 7.50
CA GLN A 460 -20.52 -17.71 7.62
C GLN A 460 -19.96 -16.80 8.72
N ASN A 461 -20.62 -15.67 9.01
CA ASN A 461 -20.32 -14.86 10.19
C ASN A 461 -20.65 -15.60 11.49
N ASN A 462 -21.77 -16.31 11.56
CA ASN A 462 -22.17 -17.08 12.73
C ASN A 462 -21.30 -18.33 12.94
N GLU A 463 -20.86 -19.00 11.87
CA GLU A 463 -19.85 -20.06 11.95
C GLU A 463 -18.49 -19.50 12.39
N LEU A 464 -18.09 -18.32 11.92
CA LEU A 464 -16.90 -17.63 12.42
C LEU A 464 -17.06 -17.24 13.90
N LEU A 465 -18.23 -16.76 14.34
CA LEU A 465 -18.51 -16.45 15.75
C LEU A 465 -18.62 -17.69 16.62
N LYS A 466 -19.20 -18.78 16.13
CA LYS A 466 -19.22 -20.10 16.78
C LYS A 466 -17.83 -20.71 16.82
N PHE A 467 -17.00 -20.49 15.81
CA PHE A 467 -15.59 -20.90 15.77
C PHE A 467 -14.71 -20.00 16.64
N LEU A 468 -14.97 -18.70 16.73
CA LEU A 468 -14.35 -17.79 17.70
C LEU A 468 -14.79 -18.17 19.11
N ALA A 469 -16.04 -18.58 19.32
CA ALA A 469 -16.55 -19.13 20.57
C ALA A 469 -15.98 -20.53 20.87
N ALA A 470 -15.72 -21.37 19.86
CA ALA A 470 -15.06 -22.66 19.99
C ALA A 470 -13.55 -22.53 20.21
N ARG A 471 -12.89 -21.50 19.64
CA ARG A 471 -11.50 -21.09 19.94
C ARG A 471 -11.38 -20.39 21.28
N MET A 472 -12.42 -19.71 21.75
CA MET A 472 -12.53 -19.31 23.16
C MET A 472 -12.68 -20.52 24.09
N GLY A 473 -12.95 -21.70 23.54
CA GLY A 473 -12.92 -23.00 24.21
C GLY A 473 -11.57 -23.74 24.16
N GLU A 474 -10.52 -23.21 23.52
CA GLU A 474 -9.18 -23.82 23.53
C GLU A 474 -8.13 -22.94 24.24
N SER A 475 -7.71 -23.49 25.40
CA SER A 475 -6.83 -22.99 26.45
C SER A 475 -7.37 -21.81 27.28
N SER A 476 -7.77 -22.11 28.52
CA SER A 476 -8.08 -21.10 29.54
C SER A 476 -6.93 -20.12 29.77
N ASP A 477 -5.71 -20.45 29.35
CA ASP A 477 -4.50 -19.75 29.71
C ASP A 477 -4.13 -18.65 28.70
N GLU A 478 -4.37 -18.83 27.40
CA GLU A 478 -4.17 -17.76 26.42
C GLU A 478 -5.23 -16.65 26.58
N SER A 479 -6.49 -17.03 26.82
CA SER A 479 -7.56 -16.06 27.10
C SER A 479 -7.28 -15.26 28.38
N LYS A 480 -6.79 -15.93 29.45
CA LYS A 480 -6.32 -15.24 30.66
C LYS A 480 -5.13 -14.32 30.38
N PHE A 481 -4.16 -14.76 29.58
CA PHE A 481 -3.00 -13.96 29.21
C PHE A 481 -3.39 -12.69 28.43
N LEU A 482 -4.26 -12.81 27.42
CA LEU A 482 -4.69 -11.65 26.63
C LEU A 482 -5.52 -10.64 27.43
N LYS A 483 -6.28 -11.10 28.44
CA LYS A 483 -6.99 -10.21 29.37
C LYS A 483 -6.07 -9.28 30.15
N GLU A 484 -4.79 -9.64 30.33
CA GLU A 484 -3.82 -8.77 31.00
C GLU A 484 -3.54 -7.47 30.22
N PHE A 485 -3.79 -7.44 28.91
CA PHE A 485 -3.51 -6.31 28.02
C PHE A 485 -4.76 -5.56 27.56
N TYR A 486 -5.94 -6.06 27.87
CA TYR A 486 -7.19 -5.63 27.27
C TYR A 486 -7.73 -4.33 27.88
N ILE A 487 -7.99 -3.32 27.05
CA ILE A 487 -8.66 -2.06 27.40
C ILE A 487 -10.09 -2.06 26.84
N PRO A 488 -11.13 -1.85 27.68
CA PRO A 488 -12.51 -1.76 27.21
C PRO A 488 -12.78 -0.58 26.28
N GLY A 489 -13.73 -0.75 25.35
CA GLY A 489 -14.05 0.27 24.34
C GLY A 489 -14.54 1.61 24.91
N TYR A 490 -15.31 1.60 26.00
CA TYR A 490 -15.78 2.84 26.67
C TYR A 490 -14.63 3.70 27.25
N VAL A 491 -13.47 3.09 27.54
CA VAL A 491 -12.26 3.82 27.98
C VAL A 491 -11.58 4.50 26.79
N LEU A 492 -11.66 3.88 25.61
CA LEU A 492 -11.03 4.34 24.37
C LEU A 492 -11.90 5.31 23.56
N SER A 493 -13.22 5.30 23.80
CA SER A 493 -14.21 6.10 23.06
C SER A 493 -15.38 6.52 23.97
N PRO A 494 -15.68 7.83 24.09
CA PRO A 494 -16.76 8.34 24.95
C PRO A 494 -18.18 7.93 24.53
N GLU A 495 -18.37 7.55 23.26
CA GLU A 495 -19.70 7.27 22.66
C GLU A 495 -20.23 5.85 22.96
N GLU A 496 -19.43 4.99 23.60
CA GLU A 496 -19.83 3.61 23.86
C GLU A 496 -20.52 3.42 25.21
N SER A 497 -21.49 2.50 25.24
CA SER A 497 -22.15 2.11 26.46
C SER A 497 -21.19 1.39 27.41
N PHE A 498 -21.27 1.75 28.70
CA PHE A 498 -20.50 1.10 29.76
C PHE A 498 -20.79 -0.41 29.80
N VAL A 499 -19.74 -1.22 29.67
CA VAL A 499 -19.80 -2.68 29.83
C VAL A 499 -18.99 -3.05 31.07
N SER A 500 -19.64 -3.71 32.04
CA SER A 500 -18.99 -4.19 33.25
C SER A 500 -17.94 -5.26 32.91
N ALA A 501 -16.66 -4.90 32.99
CA ALA A 501 -15.54 -5.83 32.88
C ALA A 501 -15.14 -6.30 34.30
N PRO A 502 -14.98 -7.62 34.52
CA PRO A 502 -14.83 -8.16 35.87
C PRO A 502 -13.48 -7.84 36.56
N ASP A 503 -12.38 -7.65 35.81
CA ASP A 503 -11.04 -7.40 36.36
C ASP A 503 -10.27 -6.29 35.58
N VAL A 504 -9.45 -5.52 36.30
CA VAL A 504 -8.56 -4.49 35.74
C VAL A 504 -7.33 -5.17 35.10
N PRO A 505 -6.94 -4.84 33.85
CA PRO A 505 -5.74 -5.39 33.23
C PRO A 505 -4.48 -5.02 34.03
N HIS A 506 -3.55 -5.97 34.18
CA HIS A 506 -2.26 -5.71 34.82
C HIS A 506 -1.30 -4.91 33.95
N CYS A 507 -1.41 -5.03 32.63
CA CYS A 507 -0.51 -4.44 31.65
C CYS A 507 -1.31 -3.91 30.44
N PRO A 508 -2.24 -2.94 30.62
CA PRO A 508 -3.01 -2.38 29.51
C PRO A 508 -2.09 -1.78 28.44
N VAL A 509 -2.38 -2.05 27.17
CA VAL A 509 -1.52 -1.65 26.04
C VAL A 509 -2.31 -0.92 24.95
N LEU A 510 -1.78 0.22 24.52
CA LEU A 510 -2.14 0.83 23.23
C LEU A 510 -1.08 0.46 22.18
N VAL A 511 -1.53 0.12 20.98
CA VAL A 511 -0.64 -0.28 19.88
C VAL A 511 -0.80 0.70 18.72
N PHE A 512 0.29 1.36 18.33
CA PHE A 512 0.36 2.24 17.16
C PHE A 512 1.23 1.59 16.08
N ILE A 513 0.70 1.42 14.88
CA ILE A 513 1.37 0.70 13.81
C ILE A 513 1.40 1.57 12.57
N ASN A 514 2.57 1.78 11.98
CA ASN A 514 2.66 2.35 10.64
C ASN A 514 2.53 1.21 9.62
N SER A 515 1.33 1.06 9.03
CA SER A 515 1.02 -0.06 8.12
C SER A 515 1.91 -0.11 6.87
N LYS A 516 2.49 1.02 6.46
CA LYS A 516 3.40 1.14 5.32
C LYS A 516 4.85 0.75 5.64
N SER A 517 5.20 0.59 6.92
CA SER A 517 6.57 0.23 7.35
C SER A 517 6.90 -1.25 7.13
N GLY A 518 8.20 -1.56 7.05
CA GLY A 518 8.70 -2.94 6.95
C GLY A 518 8.44 -3.65 5.62
N GLY A 519 8.17 -2.94 4.53
CA GLY A 519 7.84 -3.58 3.26
C GLY A 519 6.47 -4.25 3.28
N GLN A 520 5.46 -3.57 3.86
CA GLN A 520 4.08 -4.06 4.11
C GLN A 520 3.92 -5.04 5.28
N LEU A 521 4.97 -5.33 6.04
CA LEU A 521 4.86 -6.11 7.29
C LEU A 521 4.02 -5.39 8.36
N GLY A 522 4.03 -4.05 8.38
CA GLY A 522 3.18 -3.26 9.28
C GLY A 522 1.69 -3.57 9.10
N GLY A 523 1.22 -3.70 7.86
CA GLY A 523 -0.17 -4.08 7.58
C GLY A 523 -0.54 -5.46 8.11
N ASN A 524 0.37 -6.45 8.03
CA ASN A 524 0.13 -7.77 8.60
C ASN A 524 0.11 -7.74 10.14
N LEU A 525 1.03 -7.00 10.77
CA LEU A 525 1.02 -6.81 12.22
C LEU A 525 -0.26 -6.14 12.70
N LEU A 526 -0.75 -5.13 11.98
CA LEU A 526 -2.01 -4.46 12.28
C LEU A 526 -3.16 -5.47 12.39
N LEU A 527 -3.28 -6.35 11.40
CA LEU A 527 -4.30 -7.42 11.40
C LEU A 527 -4.11 -8.39 12.57
N THR A 528 -2.88 -8.83 12.83
CA THR A 528 -2.59 -9.78 13.92
C THR A 528 -2.90 -9.19 15.29
N TYR A 529 -2.47 -7.94 15.57
CA TYR A 529 -2.81 -7.25 16.82
C TYR A 529 -4.31 -7.04 16.96
N ARG A 530 -5.02 -6.55 15.92
CA ARG A 530 -6.50 -6.41 15.94
C ARG A 530 -7.24 -7.74 16.14
N SER A 531 -6.62 -8.88 15.81
CA SER A 531 -7.19 -10.22 16.07
C SER A 531 -6.96 -10.74 17.50
N LEU A 532 -6.04 -10.13 18.25
CA LEU A 532 -5.61 -10.54 19.59
C LEU A 532 -6.12 -9.60 20.68
N LEU A 533 -6.26 -8.32 20.34
CA LEU A 533 -6.55 -7.20 21.21
C LEU A 533 -7.88 -6.54 20.80
N ASN A 534 -8.43 -5.66 21.64
CA ASN A 534 -9.55 -4.81 21.24
C ASN A 534 -9.16 -4.03 19.97
N GLU A 535 -9.97 -4.08 18.91
CA GLU A 535 -9.67 -3.37 17.66
C GLU A 535 -9.43 -1.87 17.88
N LYS A 536 -10.17 -1.27 18.83
CA LYS A 536 -10.03 0.14 19.21
C LYS A 536 -8.78 0.46 20.02
N GLN A 537 -7.99 -0.53 20.46
CA GLN A 537 -6.70 -0.31 21.13
C GLN A 537 -5.50 -0.45 20.16
N VAL A 538 -5.77 -0.65 18.87
CA VAL A 538 -4.76 -0.85 17.82
C VAL A 538 -5.00 0.13 16.66
N PHE A 539 -4.15 1.15 16.59
CA PHE A 539 -4.26 2.29 15.67
C PHE A 539 -3.31 2.17 14.48
N ASP A 540 -3.80 2.44 13.28
CA ASP A 540 -2.94 2.66 12.11
C ASP A 540 -2.55 4.14 12.04
N LEU A 541 -1.25 4.41 12.09
CA LEU A 541 -0.68 5.75 11.98
C LEU A 541 -0.86 6.38 10.59
N GLY A 542 -1.29 5.59 9.59
CA GLY A 542 -1.73 6.09 8.29
C GLY A 542 -3.17 6.60 8.27
N GLU A 543 -3.99 6.25 9.28
CA GLU A 543 -5.41 6.59 9.38
C GLU A 543 -5.67 7.68 10.44
N GLU A 544 -5.10 7.52 11.64
CA GLU A 544 -5.20 8.49 12.74
C GLU A 544 -3.80 8.94 13.20
N THR A 545 -3.66 10.21 13.59
CA THR A 545 -2.42 10.74 14.15
C THR A 545 -2.34 10.47 15.66
N PRO A 546 -1.15 10.14 16.20
CA PRO A 546 -1.02 9.77 17.60
C PRO A 546 -1.38 10.90 18.56
N ASP A 547 -1.21 12.17 18.18
CA ASP A 547 -1.62 13.31 19.00
C ASP A 547 -3.14 13.34 19.22
N THR A 548 -3.93 13.17 18.15
CA THR A 548 -5.39 13.22 18.23
C THR A 548 -5.90 12.02 19.02
N THR A 549 -5.35 10.83 18.75
CA THR A 549 -5.72 9.60 19.44
C THR A 549 -5.38 9.65 20.93
N LEU A 550 -4.15 10.01 21.31
CA LEU A 550 -3.74 10.05 22.71
C LEU A 550 -4.48 11.15 23.49
N ARG A 551 -4.71 12.34 22.90
CA ARG A 551 -5.55 13.38 23.51
C ARG A 551 -6.95 12.87 23.83
N ARG A 552 -7.60 12.25 22.84
CA ARG A 552 -8.95 11.69 23.00
C ARG A 552 -9.01 10.69 24.16
N ILE A 553 -8.04 9.77 24.23
CA ILE A 553 -8.00 8.73 25.27
C ILE A 553 -7.73 9.34 26.65
N TYR A 554 -6.72 10.21 26.78
CA TYR A 554 -6.37 10.81 28.07
C TYR A 554 -7.45 11.76 28.59
N LEU A 555 -8.09 12.54 27.73
CA LEU A 555 -9.24 13.37 28.12
C LEU A 555 -10.40 12.51 28.63
N ASN A 556 -10.68 11.37 27.98
CA ASN A 556 -11.70 10.45 28.44
C ASN A 556 -11.32 9.75 29.76
N LEU A 557 -10.04 9.40 29.94
CA LEU A 557 -9.52 8.84 31.20
C LEU A 557 -9.68 9.82 32.37
N GLU A 558 -9.32 11.09 32.18
CA GLU A 558 -9.48 12.12 33.21
C GLU A 558 -10.97 12.37 33.52
N LYS A 559 -11.85 12.38 32.50
CA LYS A 559 -13.30 12.44 32.70
C LYS A 559 -13.80 11.27 33.56
N LEU A 560 -13.46 10.03 33.20
CA LEU A 560 -13.87 8.84 33.94
C LEU A 560 -13.31 8.83 35.37
N LYS A 561 -12.09 9.35 35.56
CA LYS A 561 -11.47 9.52 36.89
C LYS A 561 -12.21 10.55 37.74
N ALA A 562 -12.63 11.67 37.16
CA ALA A 562 -13.46 12.66 37.84
C ALA A 562 -14.84 12.10 38.24
N GLU A 563 -15.39 11.17 37.45
CA GLU A 563 -16.62 10.42 37.76
C GLU A 563 -16.41 9.31 38.82
N GLY A 564 -15.20 9.17 39.37
CA GLY A 564 -14.88 8.18 40.41
C GLY A 564 -14.61 6.76 39.90
N ASN A 565 -14.38 6.59 38.58
CA ASN A 565 -14.11 5.28 37.99
C ASN A 565 -12.68 4.80 38.33
N LYS A 566 -12.57 3.95 39.36
CA LYS A 566 -11.30 3.32 39.77
C LYS A 566 -10.64 2.50 38.67
N TYR A 567 -11.40 1.99 37.70
CA TYR A 567 -10.88 1.22 36.57
C TYR A 567 -10.02 2.10 35.65
N ALA A 568 -10.47 3.33 35.37
CA ALA A 568 -9.76 4.29 34.54
C ALA A 568 -8.43 4.73 35.18
N ILE A 569 -8.42 4.96 36.49
CA ILE A 569 -7.20 5.32 37.25
C ILE A 569 -6.13 4.23 37.08
N ASN A 570 -6.49 2.97 37.32
CA ASN A 570 -5.53 1.87 37.21
C ASN A 570 -5.06 1.64 35.77
N ILE A 571 -5.91 1.89 34.77
CA ILE A 571 -5.48 1.84 33.37
C ILE A 571 -4.44 2.90 33.10
N GLN A 572 -4.69 4.15 33.49
CA GLN A 572 -3.79 5.27 33.26
C GLN A 572 -2.42 5.05 33.93
N GLU A 573 -2.39 4.52 35.16
CA GLU A 573 -1.15 4.26 35.90
C GLU A 573 -0.31 3.09 35.32
N ARG A 574 -0.95 2.12 34.66
CA ARG A 574 -0.29 0.91 34.15
C ARG A 574 -0.14 0.87 32.63
N LEU A 575 -0.56 1.93 31.95
CA LEU A 575 -0.63 1.98 30.50
C LEU A 575 0.77 1.86 29.88
N ARG A 576 0.90 0.98 28.91
CA ARG A 576 2.09 0.86 28.07
C ARG A 576 1.74 1.13 26.62
N ILE A 577 2.71 1.61 25.85
CA ILE A 577 2.52 1.89 24.43
C ILE A 577 3.45 0.99 23.62
N ILE A 578 2.93 0.36 22.57
CA ILE A 578 3.71 -0.34 21.55
C ILE A 578 3.67 0.51 20.28
N VAL A 579 4.83 0.81 19.69
CA VAL A 579 4.94 1.45 18.38
C VAL A 579 5.65 0.53 17.39
N ALA A 580 5.00 0.25 16.26
CA ALA A 580 5.58 -0.55 15.18
C ALA A 580 5.89 0.30 13.95
N GLY A 581 7.18 0.46 13.65
CA GLY A 581 7.65 1.34 12.60
C GLY A 581 9.18 1.40 12.50
N GLY A 582 9.69 2.42 11.81
CA GLY A 582 11.10 2.78 11.89
C GLY A 582 11.38 3.75 13.04
N ASP A 583 12.65 4.12 13.23
CA ASP A 583 13.08 5.07 14.29
C ASP A 583 12.30 6.40 14.23
N GLY A 584 12.04 6.95 13.04
CA GLY A 584 11.22 8.16 12.88
C GLY A 584 9.75 8.01 13.33
N THR A 585 9.14 6.84 13.11
CA THR A 585 7.79 6.54 13.62
C THR A 585 7.77 6.50 15.15
N ALA A 586 8.80 5.90 15.76
CA ALA A 586 8.94 5.87 17.21
C ALA A 586 9.21 7.27 17.78
N GLY A 587 10.08 8.06 17.13
CA GLY A 587 10.37 9.44 17.47
C GLY A 587 9.13 10.35 17.41
N TRP A 588 8.26 10.16 16.41
CA TRP A 588 6.99 10.88 16.33
C TRP A 588 6.12 10.64 17.56
N LEU A 589 5.94 9.38 17.96
CA LEU A 589 5.12 9.04 19.13
C LEU A 589 5.76 9.52 20.45
N LEU A 590 7.09 9.43 20.57
CA LEU A 590 7.83 9.95 21.71
C LEU A 590 7.65 11.47 21.84
N GLY A 591 7.70 12.21 20.73
CA GLY A 591 7.43 13.65 20.71
C GLY A 591 6.02 13.97 21.20
N VAL A 592 5.02 13.27 20.69
CA VAL A 592 3.62 13.45 21.14
C VAL A 592 3.47 13.19 22.63
N VAL A 593 4.08 12.12 23.17
CA VAL A 593 4.01 11.82 24.61
C VAL A 593 4.67 12.91 25.46
N CYS A 594 5.81 13.47 25.03
CA CYS A 594 6.41 14.64 25.67
C CYS A 594 5.46 15.84 25.66
N ASP A 595 4.85 16.13 24.51
CA ASP A 595 4.05 17.33 24.28
C ASP A 595 2.75 17.32 25.09
N LEU A 596 2.22 16.15 25.41
CA LEU A 596 1.03 16.01 26.25
C LEU A 596 1.28 16.36 27.71
N LYS A 597 2.55 16.47 28.16
CA LYS A 597 2.94 16.79 29.54
C LYS A 597 2.15 15.98 30.59
N LEU A 598 1.97 14.69 30.31
CA LEU A 598 1.18 13.79 31.15
C LEU A 598 1.84 13.66 32.54
N PRO A 599 1.07 13.67 33.64
CA PRO A 599 1.61 13.43 34.98
C PRO A 599 2.33 12.07 35.09
N HIS A 600 1.79 11.06 34.40
CA HIS A 600 2.35 9.71 34.30
C HIS A 600 2.46 9.32 32.81
N PRO A 601 3.56 9.68 32.13
CA PRO A 601 3.74 9.35 30.73
C PRO A 601 4.01 7.85 30.55
N PRO A 602 3.27 7.16 29.67
CA PRO A 602 3.36 5.72 29.51
C PRO A 602 4.66 5.33 28.81
N PRO A 603 5.36 4.26 29.24
CA PRO A 603 6.59 3.84 28.61
C PRO A 603 6.33 3.18 27.25
N ILE A 604 7.25 3.39 26.30
CA ILE A 604 7.09 2.96 24.90
C ILE A 604 7.99 1.75 24.56
N ALA A 605 7.41 0.70 24.01
CA ALA A 605 8.12 -0.42 23.35
C ALA A 605 8.12 -0.23 21.83
N THR A 606 9.24 -0.50 21.19
CA THR A 606 9.42 -0.29 19.74
C THR A 606 9.56 -1.61 18.99
N VAL A 607 8.68 -1.90 18.03
CA VAL A 607 8.77 -3.05 17.12
C VAL A 607 9.63 -2.68 15.90
N PRO A 608 10.72 -3.41 15.60
CA PRO A 608 11.70 -3.05 14.58
C PRO A 608 11.24 -3.31 13.13
N LEU A 609 10.44 -2.40 12.55
CA LEU A 609 9.98 -2.47 11.15
C LEU A 609 10.81 -1.63 10.16
N GLY A 610 11.74 -0.80 10.62
CA GLY A 610 12.62 0.02 9.79
C GLY A 610 13.81 -0.74 9.17
N THR A 611 14.54 -0.08 8.28
CA THR A 611 15.80 -0.62 7.70
C THR A 611 17.01 -0.41 8.64
N GLY A 612 16.98 0.66 9.44
CA GLY A 612 18.09 1.09 10.31
C GLY A 612 17.75 1.14 11.80
N ASN A 613 16.86 0.28 12.27
CA ASN A 613 16.33 0.13 13.65
C ASN A 613 17.36 0.30 14.79
N ASN A 614 17.63 1.53 15.26
CA ASN A 614 18.57 1.77 16.36
C ASN A 614 17.86 1.82 17.71
N LEU A 615 16.70 2.48 17.81
CA LEU A 615 15.92 2.55 19.06
C LEU A 615 15.55 1.14 19.57
N PRO A 616 14.85 0.29 18.79
CA PRO A 616 14.55 -1.07 19.23
C PRO A 616 15.80 -1.89 19.53
N PHE A 617 16.90 -1.69 18.80
CA PHE A 617 18.12 -2.41 19.06
C PHE A 617 18.81 -1.98 20.36
N ALA A 618 18.84 -0.68 20.67
CA ALA A 618 19.45 -0.15 21.89
C ALA A 618 18.73 -0.64 23.15
N PHE A 619 17.40 -0.73 23.09
CA PHE A 619 16.54 -1.18 24.18
C PHE A 619 16.24 -2.69 24.22
N GLY A 620 16.87 -3.47 23.33
CA GLY A 620 16.84 -4.94 23.40
C GLY A 620 15.65 -5.62 22.70
N TRP A 621 14.92 -4.91 21.84
CA TRP A 621 13.83 -5.44 21.01
C TRP A 621 14.31 -6.10 19.71
N GLY A 622 15.62 -6.07 19.45
CA GLY A 622 16.26 -6.70 18.29
C GLY A 622 16.38 -5.80 17.06
N LYS A 623 17.15 -6.27 16.06
CA LYS A 623 17.41 -5.54 14.79
C LYS A 623 16.41 -5.89 13.68
N LYS A 624 15.90 -7.12 13.72
CA LYS A 624 15.01 -7.71 12.71
C LYS A 624 13.59 -7.75 13.24
N ASN A 625 12.62 -7.61 12.35
CA ASN A 625 11.21 -7.73 12.69
C ASN A 625 10.94 -9.09 13.38
N PRO A 626 10.22 -9.13 14.51
CA PRO A 626 9.87 -10.37 15.21
C PRO A 626 8.90 -11.32 14.48
N GLU A 627 8.81 -11.33 13.14
CA GLU A 627 7.73 -11.98 12.37
C GLU A 627 6.34 -11.37 12.66
N THR A 628 5.32 -11.71 11.87
CA THR A 628 3.99 -11.05 11.94
C THR A 628 2.85 -12.01 12.28
N ASP A 629 3.17 -13.28 12.54
CA ASP A 629 2.20 -14.30 12.91
C ASP A 629 1.74 -14.15 14.37
N ARG A 630 0.68 -14.89 14.73
CA ARG A 630 0.06 -14.82 16.05
C ARG A 630 1.02 -15.15 17.19
N GLN A 631 1.85 -16.18 17.04
CA GLN A 631 2.72 -16.65 18.12
C GLN A 631 3.82 -15.64 18.41
N SER A 632 4.34 -15.03 17.36
CA SER A 632 5.32 -13.95 17.43
C SER A 632 4.77 -12.70 18.13
N VAL A 633 3.53 -12.30 17.82
CA VAL A 633 2.88 -11.18 18.51
C VAL A 633 2.61 -11.50 19.98
N LEU A 634 2.17 -12.72 20.31
CA LEU A 634 2.01 -13.17 21.70
C LEU A 634 3.34 -13.16 22.47
N SER A 635 4.42 -13.62 21.83
CA SER A 635 5.78 -13.57 22.38
C SER A 635 6.23 -12.13 22.63
N PHE A 636 5.93 -11.21 21.70
CA PHE A 636 6.23 -9.80 21.86
C PHE A 636 5.43 -9.17 22.99
N LEU A 637 4.12 -9.44 23.11
CA LEU A 637 3.29 -8.97 24.24
C LEU A 637 3.83 -9.47 25.58
N LYS A 638 4.32 -10.72 25.64
CA LYS A 638 4.98 -11.25 26.83
C LYS A 638 6.25 -10.47 27.17
N GLN A 639 7.10 -10.20 26.18
CA GLN A 639 8.29 -9.36 26.39
C GLN A 639 7.92 -7.94 26.84
N VAL A 640 6.84 -7.36 26.30
CA VAL A 640 6.32 -6.05 26.73
C VAL A 640 5.87 -6.08 28.17
N LYS A 641 5.21 -7.15 28.63
CA LYS A 641 4.84 -7.34 30.04
C LYS A 641 6.08 -7.42 30.95
N ASP A 642 7.07 -8.21 30.55
CA ASP A 642 8.26 -8.48 31.36
C ASP A 642 9.33 -7.38 31.28
N ALA A 643 9.18 -6.41 30.36
CA ALA A 643 10.11 -5.31 30.16
C ALA A 643 10.12 -4.33 31.35
N ARG A 644 11.30 -3.76 31.61
CA ARG A 644 11.52 -2.72 32.61
C ARG A 644 11.45 -1.34 31.99
N GLU A 645 11.07 -0.35 32.78
CA GLU A 645 11.13 1.05 32.38
C GLU A 645 12.57 1.58 32.47
N MET A 646 12.97 2.35 31.46
CA MET A 646 14.26 3.02 31.38
C MET A 646 14.04 4.42 30.84
N LYS A 647 14.63 5.43 31.48
CA LYS A 647 14.59 6.79 30.96
C LYS A 647 15.55 6.95 29.80
N ILE A 648 15.18 7.80 28.86
CA ILE A 648 16.03 8.28 27.78
C ILE A 648 15.94 9.79 27.71
N ASP A 649 17.07 10.48 27.55
CA ASP A 649 17.12 11.91 27.29
C ASP A 649 16.50 12.23 25.93
N ASN A 650 15.76 13.34 25.86
CA ASN A 650 15.32 13.91 24.60
C ASN A 650 16.03 15.23 24.33
N TRP A 651 16.33 15.45 23.06
CA TRP A 651 17.17 16.56 22.62
C TRP A 651 16.37 17.46 21.69
N HIS A 652 16.41 18.75 21.97
CA HIS A 652 15.79 19.77 21.14
C HIS A 652 16.83 20.32 20.16
N ILE A 653 16.41 20.54 18.92
CA ILE A 653 17.20 21.18 17.89
C ILE A 653 16.50 22.44 17.40
N LEU A 654 17.24 23.54 17.34
CA LEU A 654 16.78 24.83 16.90
C LEU A 654 17.66 25.31 15.74
N MET A 655 17.03 25.55 14.59
CA MET A 655 17.72 26.00 13.38
C MET A 655 17.25 27.41 13.03
N ARG A 656 18.18 28.37 12.99
CA ARG A 656 17.94 29.76 12.61
C ARG A 656 18.62 30.07 11.28
N MET A 657 17.88 30.72 10.39
CA MET A 657 18.36 31.17 9.08
C MET A 657 17.88 32.59 8.83
N LYS A 658 18.68 33.47 8.23
CA LYS A 658 18.23 34.84 7.92
C LYS A 658 17.30 34.83 6.69
N ALA A 659 16.26 35.66 6.72
CA ALA A 659 15.32 35.78 5.61
C ALA A 659 15.98 36.55 4.44
N PRO A 660 15.96 36.04 3.20
CA PRO A 660 16.57 36.71 2.04
C PRO A 660 15.94 38.09 1.79
N LYS A 661 16.75 39.08 1.38
CA LYS A 661 16.27 40.44 1.09
C LYS A 661 15.68 40.63 -0.31
N GLU A 662 16.09 39.82 -1.30
CA GLU A 662 15.55 39.83 -2.66
C GLU A 662 15.56 38.42 -3.28
N GLY A 663 14.49 38.08 -4.01
CA GLY A 663 14.32 36.80 -4.70
C GLY A 663 13.43 35.81 -3.95
N ALA A 664 12.56 35.12 -4.68
CA ALA A 664 11.86 33.94 -4.17
C ALA A 664 12.92 32.84 -3.95
N CYS A 665 13.57 32.84 -2.79
CA CYS A 665 13.82 31.54 -2.18
C CYS A 665 12.42 30.97 -1.96
N ASP A 666 11.97 30.11 -2.87
CA ASP A 666 10.93 29.16 -2.52
C ASP A 666 11.32 28.64 -1.13
N PRO A 667 10.45 28.77 -0.12
CA PRO A 667 10.77 28.27 1.21
C PRO A 667 11.23 26.84 0.99
N ILE A 668 12.32 26.39 1.63
CA ILE A 668 12.66 24.96 1.71
C ILE A 668 11.32 24.27 1.87
N ALA A 669 10.88 23.54 0.84
CA ALA A 669 9.46 23.25 0.72
C ALA A 669 9.06 22.59 2.05
N PRO A 670 7.92 22.94 2.67
CA PRO A 670 7.48 22.27 3.89
C PRO A 670 7.38 20.74 3.77
N LEU A 671 7.62 20.17 2.60
CA LEU A 671 7.66 18.75 2.29
C LEU A 671 9.08 18.14 2.28
N GLU A 672 10.15 18.93 2.41
CA GLU A 672 11.55 18.47 2.36
C GLU A 672 12.25 18.38 3.72
N LEU A 673 11.71 18.99 4.78
CA LEU A 673 12.26 18.86 6.14
C LEU A 673 11.79 17.55 6.80
N PRO A 674 12.55 17.01 7.77
CA PRO A 674 12.13 15.86 8.57
C PRO A 674 10.84 16.11 9.36
N HIS A 675 10.04 15.07 9.58
CA HIS A 675 8.85 15.15 10.45
C HIS A 675 9.22 15.57 11.88
N SER A 676 10.40 15.16 12.35
CA SER A 676 10.96 15.60 13.63
C SER A 676 11.11 17.13 13.76
N LEU A 677 11.29 17.85 12.64
CA LEU A 677 11.32 19.31 12.57
C LEU A 677 9.93 19.92 12.28
N HIS A 678 8.99 19.14 11.73
CA HIS A 678 7.61 19.58 11.50
C HIS A 678 6.71 19.47 12.73
N ALA A 679 6.99 18.53 13.63
CA ALA A 679 6.21 18.30 14.85
C ALA A 679 6.04 19.58 15.69
N PHE A 680 7.02 20.49 15.65
CA PHE A 680 7.03 21.70 16.47
C PHE A 680 6.68 23.00 15.70
N GLN A 681 6.23 22.88 14.45
CA GLN A 681 5.86 23.97 13.53
C GLN A 681 6.94 25.07 13.34
N ARG A 682 6.74 25.94 12.34
CA ARG A 682 7.54 27.17 12.21
C ARG A 682 7.16 28.11 13.35
N VAL A 683 8.16 28.66 14.03
CA VAL A 683 7.94 29.63 15.11
C VAL A 683 7.22 30.86 14.57
N SER A 684 6.11 31.26 15.21
CA SER A 684 5.31 32.42 14.82
C SER A 684 6.17 33.70 14.78
N ALA A 685 5.82 34.65 13.91
CA ALA A 685 6.45 35.98 13.89
C ALA A 685 6.30 36.73 15.23
N SER A 686 5.31 36.36 16.03
CA SER A 686 4.99 36.97 17.33
C SER A 686 5.64 36.27 18.54
N ASP A 687 6.41 35.20 18.35
CA ASP A 687 7.12 34.50 19.44
C ASP A 687 8.38 35.29 19.82
N GLU A 688 8.59 35.56 21.11
CA GLU A 688 9.73 36.33 21.65
C GLU A 688 11.10 35.78 21.25
N LEU A 689 11.18 34.47 20.94
CA LEU A 689 12.41 33.78 20.53
C LEU A 689 12.69 33.90 19.04
N ASN A 690 11.76 34.48 18.28
CA ASN A 690 11.94 34.76 16.87
C ASN A 690 12.80 36.02 16.73
N LYS A 691 13.98 35.89 16.13
CA LYS A 691 14.80 37.06 15.82
C LYS A 691 14.23 37.73 14.58
N GLU A 692 13.91 39.02 14.69
CA GLU A 692 13.41 39.84 13.58
C GLU A 692 14.34 39.70 12.37
N GLY A 693 13.77 39.31 11.22
CA GLY A 693 14.53 39.02 10.00
C GLY A 693 15.10 37.60 9.86
N CYS A 694 14.75 36.64 10.73
CA CYS A 694 15.14 35.22 10.63
C CYS A 694 13.94 34.27 10.51
N HIS A 695 14.14 33.12 9.86
CA HIS A 695 13.30 31.92 9.92
C HIS A 695 13.86 30.97 10.96
N THR A 696 13.01 30.55 11.91
CA THR A 696 13.37 29.62 12.99
C THR A 696 12.55 28.35 12.89
N PHE A 697 13.24 27.21 12.87
CA PHE A 697 12.67 25.85 12.91
C PHE A 697 13.04 25.18 14.24
N ARG A 698 12.13 24.37 14.77
CA ARG A 698 12.29 23.63 16.04
C ARG A 698 12.01 22.14 15.82
N GLY A 699 12.68 21.27 16.56
CA GLY A 699 12.43 19.83 16.49
C GLY A 699 12.98 19.05 17.67
N GLY A 700 12.58 17.78 17.79
CA GLY A 700 13.04 16.87 18.84
C GLY A 700 13.65 15.60 18.26
N PHE A 701 14.64 15.03 18.96
CA PHE A 701 15.23 13.74 18.60
C PHE A 701 15.68 12.91 19.81
N TRP A 702 15.73 11.59 19.63
CA TRP A 702 16.00 10.60 20.68
C TRP A 702 17.14 9.64 20.34
N ASN A 703 17.61 9.62 19.09
CA ASN A 703 18.66 8.69 18.67
C ASN A 703 19.96 9.42 18.34
N TYR A 704 19.96 10.25 17.30
CA TYR A 704 21.14 11.03 16.93
C TYR A 704 20.81 12.18 15.97
N PHE A 705 21.71 13.16 15.95
CA PHE A 705 21.88 14.12 14.87
C PHE A 705 23.19 13.84 14.12
N SER A 706 23.18 13.91 12.79
CA SER A 706 24.43 13.82 12.01
C SER A 706 24.48 14.81 10.86
N MET A 707 25.70 15.20 10.49
CA MET A 707 25.99 16.13 9.41
C MET A 707 27.25 15.71 8.65
N GLY A 708 27.20 15.84 7.32
CA GLY A 708 28.33 15.57 6.44
C GLY A 708 28.10 14.33 5.59
N MET A 709 29.17 13.55 5.36
CA MET A 709 29.11 12.42 4.45
C MET A 709 28.01 11.44 4.84
N ASP A 710 27.96 10.92 6.08
CA ASP A 710 26.98 9.88 6.46
C ASP A 710 25.51 10.26 6.15
N ALA A 711 25.17 11.54 6.31
CA ALA A 711 23.86 12.09 5.98
C ALA A 711 23.63 12.14 4.45
N GLN A 712 24.66 12.36 3.65
CA GLN A 712 24.60 12.35 2.17
C GLN A 712 24.27 10.96 1.59
N VAL A 713 24.82 9.86 2.10
CA VAL A 713 24.39 8.50 1.66
C VAL A 713 22.97 8.24 2.08
N SER A 714 22.60 8.65 3.29
CA SER A 714 21.24 8.52 3.79
C SER A 714 20.25 9.28 2.90
N TYR A 715 20.59 10.50 2.51
CA TYR A 715 19.81 11.33 1.59
C TYR A 715 19.64 10.65 0.23
N ALA A 716 20.73 10.19 -0.39
CA ALA A 716 20.67 9.50 -1.68
C ALA A 716 19.82 8.22 -1.62
N PHE A 717 19.96 7.43 -0.57
CA PHE A 717 19.13 6.24 -0.35
C PHE A 717 17.65 6.61 -0.20
N HIS A 718 17.35 7.67 0.56
CA HIS A 718 15.98 8.14 0.77
C HIS A 718 15.35 8.69 -0.52
N SER A 719 16.10 9.45 -1.32
CA SER A 719 15.68 9.95 -2.63
C SER A 719 15.40 8.81 -3.60
N GLU A 720 16.30 7.82 -3.71
CA GLU A 720 16.11 6.63 -4.56
C GLU A 720 14.86 5.85 -4.12
N ARG A 721 14.64 5.71 -2.81
CA ARG A 721 13.45 5.05 -2.25
C ARG A 721 12.16 5.80 -2.53
N LYS A 722 12.18 7.14 -2.54
CA LYS A 722 11.02 7.96 -2.91
C LYS A 722 10.70 7.85 -4.40
N LEU A 723 11.72 7.78 -5.26
CA LEU A 723 11.55 7.68 -6.72
C LEU A 723 11.15 6.27 -7.18
N HIS A 724 11.64 5.23 -6.51
CA HIS A 724 11.48 3.83 -6.90
C HIS A 724 11.00 2.93 -5.75
N PRO A 725 9.85 3.22 -5.10
CA PRO A 725 9.41 2.49 -3.91
C PRO A 725 9.25 0.97 -4.13
N GLU A 726 9.00 0.53 -5.36
CA GLU A 726 8.88 -0.87 -5.75
C GLU A 726 10.17 -1.68 -5.52
N LYS A 727 11.34 -1.04 -5.57
CA LYS A 727 12.64 -1.69 -5.35
C LYS A 727 12.94 -1.93 -3.86
N PHE A 728 12.23 -1.26 -2.94
CA PHE A 728 12.57 -1.21 -1.52
C PHE A 728 11.62 -2.00 -0.60
N LYS A 729 11.10 -3.13 -1.08
CA LYS A 729 10.14 -3.98 -0.36
C LYS A 729 10.74 -4.96 0.64
N ASN A 730 12.07 -5.12 0.67
CA ASN A 730 12.74 -6.12 1.50
C ASN A 730 13.89 -5.48 2.30
N GLN A 731 13.92 -5.70 3.62
CA GLN A 731 14.92 -5.13 4.52
C GLN A 731 16.37 -5.46 4.11
N LEU A 732 16.64 -6.68 3.62
CA LEU A 732 17.96 -7.11 3.16
C LEU A 732 18.36 -6.41 1.85
N VAL A 733 17.42 -6.28 0.92
CA VAL A 733 17.63 -5.54 -0.34
C VAL A 733 17.91 -4.08 -0.03
N ASN A 734 17.17 -3.48 0.91
CA ASN A 734 17.36 -2.11 1.35
C ASN A 734 18.75 -1.89 1.96
N GLN A 735 19.19 -2.81 2.84
CA GLN A 735 20.54 -2.77 3.42
C GLN A 735 21.63 -2.90 2.34
N SER A 736 21.44 -3.77 1.35
CA SER A 736 22.37 -3.94 0.23
C SER A 736 22.46 -2.69 -0.66
N THR A 737 21.32 -2.10 -1.00
CA THR A 737 21.28 -0.85 -1.78
C THR A 737 21.93 0.31 -1.03
N TYR A 738 21.71 0.42 0.28
CA TYR A 738 22.37 1.41 1.14
C TYR A 738 23.89 1.24 1.12
N ALA A 739 24.38 0.00 1.25
CA ALA A 739 25.82 -0.31 1.16
C ALA A 739 26.39 0.04 -0.23
N LYS A 740 25.67 -0.31 -1.31
CA LYS A 740 26.05 0.01 -2.68
C LYS A 740 26.19 1.52 -2.90
N LEU A 741 25.23 2.32 -2.43
CA LEU A 741 25.29 3.77 -2.53
C LEU A 741 26.48 4.36 -1.77
N GLY A 742 26.80 3.80 -0.60
CA GLY A 742 28.03 4.14 0.14
C GLY A 742 29.31 3.88 -0.65
N CYS A 743 29.36 2.80 -1.42
CA CYS A 743 30.50 2.48 -2.28
C CYS A 743 30.59 3.38 -3.52
N THR A 744 29.47 3.72 -4.16
CA THR A 744 29.45 4.45 -5.44
C THR A 744 29.68 5.95 -5.30
N GLN A 745 29.50 6.53 -4.11
CA GLN A 745 29.74 7.96 -3.87
C GLN A 745 31.22 8.33 -3.71
N GLY A 746 32.16 7.41 -3.97
CA GLY A 746 33.59 7.70 -3.99
C GLY A 746 34.22 7.89 -2.60
N TRP A 747 33.49 7.58 -1.53
CA TRP A 747 33.92 7.83 -0.14
C TRP A 747 35.12 7.02 0.31
N PHE A 748 35.34 5.85 -0.28
CA PHE A 748 36.54 5.04 -0.06
C PHE A 748 37.82 5.70 -0.62
N PHE A 749 37.67 6.72 -1.48
CA PHE A 749 38.75 7.53 -2.04
C PHE A 749 38.67 8.99 -1.61
N ALA A 750 37.85 9.34 -0.60
CA ALA A 750 37.58 10.74 -0.24
C ALA A 750 38.84 11.55 0.11
N SER A 751 39.84 10.91 0.71
CA SER A 751 41.16 11.51 1.00
C SER A 751 41.92 11.96 -0.26
N LEU A 752 41.59 11.43 -1.44
CA LEU A 752 42.24 11.70 -2.73
C LEU A 752 41.35 12.50 -3.71
N SER A 753 40.03 12.34 -3.65
CA SER A 753 39.11 12.86 -4.68
C SER A 753 38.12 13.92 -4.21
N HIS A 754 37.91 14.10 -2.90
CA HIS A 754 36.97 15.10 -2.39
C HIS A 754 37.69 16.38 -1.94
N PRO A 755 37.28 17.57 -2.41
CA PRO A 755 37.85 18.86 -2.01
C PRO A 755 37.82 19.07 -0.49
N SER A 756 38.87 19.68 0.06
CA SER A 756 38.95 20.01 1.50
C SER A 756 37.86 20.98 1.95
N SER A 757 37.29 21.78 1.04
CA SER A 757 36.17 22.70 1.27
C SER A 757 34.89 22.03 1.79
N ARG A 758 34.81 20.70 1.74
CA ARG A 758 33.68 19.93 2.28
C ARG A 758 33.92 19.33 3.67
N ASN A 759 35.04 19.66 4.32
CA ASN A 759 35.34 19.17 5.66
C ASN A 759 34.56 19.96 6.73
N ILE A 760 34.16 19.31 7.83
CA ILE A 760 33.30 19.95 8.84
C ILE A 760 33.95 21.21 9.43
N ALA A 761 35.25 21.17 9.68
CA ALA A 761 36.01 22.31 10.20
C ALA A 761 36.07 23.53 9.25
N GLN A 762 35.82 23.34 7.95
CA GLN A 762 35.73 24.43 6.97
C GLN A 762 34.29 24.89 6.73
N LEU A 763 33.30 24.05 7.09
CA LEU A 763 31.88 24.34 6.93
C LEU A 763 31.28 25.09 8.12
N ALA A 764 31.69 24.75 9.34
CA ALA A 764 31.11 25.36 10.54
C ALA A 764 32.11 25.46 11.69
N LYS A 765 31.99 26.55 12.45
CA LYS A 765 32.54 26.67 13.80
C LYS A 765 31.60 25.93 14.75
N VAL A 766 32.13 25.00 15.53
CA VAL A 766 31.35 24.20 16.47
C VAL A 766 31.72 24.59 17.88
N LYS A 767 30.72 24.90 18.70
CA LYS A 767 30.88 25.17 20.13
C LYS A 767 30.11 24.14 20.93
N ILE A 768 30.60 23.83 22.11
CA ILE A 768 29.95 22.92 23.05
C ILE A 768 29.82 23.55 24.43
N LEU A 769 28.79 23.16 25.15
CA LEU A 769 28.58 23.48 26.55
C LEU A 769 28.59 22.18 27.34
N LYS A 770 29.43 22.08 28.37
CA LYS A 770 29.36 21.02 29.38
C LYS A 770 28.29 21.37 30.42
N LYS A 771 27.76 20.38 31.15
CA LYS A 771 26.65 20.56 32.12
C LYS A 771 26.88 21.68 33.15
N HIS A 772 28.12 21.88 33.59
CA HIS A 772 28.52 22.95 34.52
C HIS A 772 29.73 23.73 33.98
N GLY A 773 29.54 24.51 32.90
CA GLY A 773 30.63 25.30 32.33
C GLY A 773 30.16 26.37 31.34
N GLU A 774 31.12 27.08 30.75
CA GLU A 774 30.88 28.08 29.70
C GLU A 774 31.03 27.46 28.30
N TRP A 775 30.51 28.17 27.29
CA TRP A 775 30.65 27.79 25.88
C TRP A 775 32.12 27.71 25.49
N GLN A 776 32.52 26.58 24.92
CA GLN A 776 33.89 26.32 24.48
C GLN A 776 33.91 25.98 23.00
N ASP A 777 34.90 26.49 22.29
CA ASP A 777 35.13 26.12 20.89
C ASP A 777 35.62 24.66 20.81
N LEU A 778 34.92 23.84 20.03
CA LEU A 778 35.31 22.45 19.79
C LEU A 778 36.29 22.38 18.63
N GLU A 779 37.52 21.97 18.91
CA GLU A 779 38.53 21.76 17.87
C GLU A 779 38.18 20.51 17.03
N ILE A 780 37.80 20.72 15.77
CA ILE A 780 37.52 19.66 14.81
C ILE A 780 38.74 19.46 13.90
N PRO A 781 39.37 18.28 13.92
CA PRO A 781 40.50 18.02 13.01
C PRO A 781 40.06 18.16 11.55
N SER A 782 40.88 18.82 10.73
CA SER A 782 40.58 19.06 9.31
C SER A 782 40.31 17.77 8.50
N SER A 783 40.74 16.60 9.00
CA SER A 783 40.43 15.29 8.43
C SER A 783 38.97 14.83 8.60
N ILE A 784 38.19 15.45 9.47
CA ILE A 784 36.81 15.04 9.78
C ILE A 784 35.84 15.58 8.72
N ARG A 785 35.07 14.66 8.14
CA ARG A 785 34.11 14.91 7.05
C ARG A 785 32.67 14.57 7.42
N SER A 786 32.47 13.92 8.56
CA SER A 786 31.16 13.63 9.16
C SER A 786 31.24 13.84 10.66
N ILE A 787 30.23 14.48 11.24
CA ILE A 787 30.04 14.58 12.68
C ILE A 787 28.71 13.97 13.07
N VAL A 788 28.71 13.16 14.11
CA VAL A 788 27.53 12.47 14.64
C VAL A 788 27.44 12.78 16.13
N CYS A 789 26.31 13.33 16.56
CA CYS A 789 25.97 13.59 17.95
C CYS A 789 24.98 12.52 18.40
N LEU A 790 25.41 11.63 19.28
CA LEU A 790 24.70 10.41 19.63
C LEU A 790 24.05 10.54 21.00
N ASN A 791 22.81 10.11 21.12
CA ASN A 791 22.11 9.91 22.39
C ASN A 791 22.06 8.41 22.77
N LEU A 792 22.21 7.52 21.79
CA LEU A 792 22.24 6.08 22.01
C LEU A 792 23.66 5.54 21.88
N PRO A 793 24.01 4.46 22.61
CA PRO A 793 25.32 3.80 22.50
C PRO A 793 25.50 3.06 21.16
N SER A 794 24.52 3.15 20.25
CA SER A 794 24.51 2.41 19.00
C SER A 794 24.06 3.27 17.83
N PHE A 795 24.72 3.09 16.68
CA PHE A 795 24.51 3.84 15.45
C PHE A 795 24.50 2.90 14.24
N SER A 796 23.80 3.29 13.17
CA SER A 796 23.80 2.60 11.85
C SER A 796 23.58 1.08 11.94
N GLY A 797 22.53 0.64 12.62
CA GLY A 797 22.21 -0.78 12.74
C GLY A 797 23.04 -1.50 13.81
N GLY A 798 23.46 -0.77 14.85
CA GLY A 798 23.95 -1.35 16.10
C GLY A 798 25.46 -1.31 16.34
N LEU A 799 26.19 -0.55 15.52
CA LEU A 799 27.62 -0.27 15.70
C LEU A 799 27.81 0.68 16.88
N ASN A 800 28.92 0.58 17.61
CA ASN A 800 29.21 1.48 18.74
C ASN A 800 30.31 2.49 18.34
N PRO A 801 29.93 3.65 17.77
CA PRO A 801 30.90 4.67 17.33
C PRO A 801 31.67 5.33 18.47
N TRP A 802 31.09 5.39 19.68
CA TRP A 802 31.78 5.91 20.86
C TRP A 802 32.77 4.88 21.45
N GLY A 803 32.44 3.59 21.41
CA GLY A 803 33.23 2.52 22.03
C GLY A 803 33.36 2.68 23.56
N THR A 804 34.42 2.11 24.13
CA THR A 804 34.76 2.27 25.55
C THR A 804 36.02 3.13 25.70
N PRO A 805 35.94 4.32 26.33
CA PRO A 805 37.13 5.12 26.63
C PRO A 805 38.14 4.35 27.49
N ASN A 806 39.45 4.50 27.19
CA ASN A 806 40.51 3.89 28.00
C ASN A 806 40.78 4.75 29.24
N SER A 807 41.24 4.13 30.35
CA SER A 807 41.42 4.76 31.67
C SER A 807 42.28 6.03 31.66
N LYS A 808 43.28 6.13 30.77
CA LYS A 808 44.06 7.36 30.57
C LYS A 808 43.25 8.52 29.96
N LYS A 809 42.41 8.24 28.96
CA LYS A 809 41.58 9.27 28.29
C LYS A 809 40.41 9.75 29.15
N THR A 810 39.91 8.90 30.04
CA THR A 810 38.93 9.27 31.07
C THR A 810 39.52 10.25 32.09
N ARG A 811 40.84 10.16 32.37
CA ARG A 811 41.54 11.08 33.28
C ARG A 811 41.95 12.41 32.63
N ASP A 812 42.37 12.39 31.36
CA ASP A 812 42.91 13.60 30.70
C ASP A 812 41.85 14.44 29.96
N ARG A 813 40.72 13.86 29.54
CA ARG A 813 39.67 14.53 28.75
C ARG A 813 38.26 14.40 29.34
N GLU A 814 38.14 13.90 30.57
CA GLU A 814 36.87 13.72 31.31
C GLU A 814 35.79 12.88 30.56
N LEU A 815 36.20 12.00 29.64
CA LEU A 815 35.26 11.20 28.85
C LEU A 815 34.72 10.00 29.64
N THR A 816 33.39 9.88 29.73
CA THR A 816 32.68 8.81 30.41
C THR A 816 32.17 7.73 29.42
N PRO A 817 31.79 6.54 29.92
CA PRO A 817 30.95 5.63 29.16
C PRO A 817 29.63 6.31 28.72
N PRO A 818 29.02 5.88 27.61
CA PRO A 818 27.78 6.47 27.13
C PRO A 818 26.60 5.99 27.97
N TYR A 819 25.77 6.92 28.44
CA TYR A 819 24.53 6.67 29.14
C TYR A 819 23.38 7.31 28.36
N VAL A 820 22.17 6.78 28.50
CA VAL A 820 21.01 7.30 27.76
C VAL A 820 20.23 8.35 28.53
N ASP A 821 20.60 8.63 29.77
CA ASP A 821 19.85 9.46 30.74
C ASP A 821 20.77 10.36 31.60
N ASP A 822 21.97 10.70 31.11
CA ASP A 822 22.96 11.50 31.83
C ASP A 822 23.00 12.99 31.41
N GLY A 823 22.21 13.37 30.41
CA GLY A 823 22.14 14.71 29.86
C GLY A 823 23.32 15.08 28.94
N HIS A 824 24.01 14.10 28.34
CA HIS A 824 25.11 14.33 27.40
C HIS A 824 24.89 13.68 26.03
N LEU A 825 25.35 14.35 24.97
CA LEU A 825 25.52 13.76 23.64
C LEU A 825 26.97 13.36 23.43
N GLU A 826 27.21 12.14 22.95
CA GLU A 826 28.52 11.73 22.46
C GLU A 826 28.77 12.29 21.06
N VAL A 827 29.78 13.16 20.93
CA VAL A 827 30.16 13.80 19.67
C VAL A 827 31.32 13.03 19.03
N VAL A 828 31.05 12.41 17.88
CA VAL A 828 32.00 11.54 17.16
C VAL A 828 32.23 12.04 15.73
N GLY A 829 33.49 12.06 15.30
CA GLY A 829 33.89 12.41 13.94
C GLY A 829 34.35 11.21 13.10
N PHE A 830 33.98 11.21 11.82
CA PHE A 830 34.44 10.25 10.80
C PHE A 830 35.24 10.96 9.69
N ARG A 831 36.24 10.24 9.15
CA ARG A 831 37.18 10.78 8.15
C ARG A 831 36.81 10.38 6.73
N ASP A 832 36.40 9.13 6.56
CA ASP A 832 36.08 8.48 5.30
C ASP A 832 35.29 7.18 5.59
N ALA A 833 34.89 6.49 4.52
CA ALA A 833 34.19 5.20 4.64
C ALA A 833 35.06 4.11 5.31
N TRP A 834 36.40 4.15 5.17
CA TRP A 834 37.30 3.21 5.84
C TRP A 834 37.25 3.36 7.36
N HIS A 835 37.26 4.60 7.86
CA HIS A 835 37.10 4.91 9.27
C HIS A 835 35.72 4.51 9.80
N GLY A 836 34.68 4.53 8.96
CA GLY A 836 33.37 3.95 9.28
C GLY A 836 33.39 2.43 9.41
N LEU A 837 34.13 1.71 8.55
CA LEU A 837 34.28 0.24 8.63
C LEU A 837 35.03 -0.23 9.87
N VAL A 838 35.87 0.62 10.47
CA VAL A 838 36.57 0.30 11.73
C VAL A 838 35.58 -0.10 12.81
N LEU A 839 34.35 0.43 12.81
CA LEU A 839 33.30 0.09 13.77
C LEU A 839 32.85 -1.38 13.75
N LEU A 840 33.18 -2.15 12.70
CA LEU A 840 32.94 -3.58 12.63
C LEU A 840 33.90 -4.39 13.52
N ALA A 841 35.03 -3.80 13.91
CA ALA A 841 35.97 -4.42 14.83
C ALA A 841 35.51 -4.24 16.29
N PRO A 842 35.72 -5.24 17.19
CA PRO A 842 35.24 -5.17 18.58
C PRO A 842 35.74 -3.97 19.41
N LYS A 843 36.88 -3.37 19.02
CA LYS A 843 37.48 -2.18 19.67
C LYS A 843 37.46 -0.93 18.77
N GLY A 844 36.83 -1.04 17.60
CA GLY A 844 36.73 0.05 16.66
C GLY A 844 35.82 1.16 17.17
N HIS A 845 36.24 2.40 17.00
CA HIS A 845 35.49 3.58 17.40
C HIS A 845 35.81 4.72 16.44
N GLY A 846 34.91 5.70 16.32
CA GLY A 846 35.18 6.94 15.60
C GLY A 846 36.12 7.86 16.38
N THR A 847 36.42 9.04 15.83
CA THR A 847 37.20 10.03 16.57
C THR A 847 36.32 10.69 17.64
N ARG A 848 36.59 10.43 18.92
CA ARG A 848 35.87 11.05 20.05
C ARG A 848 36.24 12.53 20.16
N LEU A 849 35.29 13.39 19.84
CA LEU A 849 35.49 14.84 19.86
C LEU A 849 35.16 15.40 21.24
N ALA A 850 33.96 15.14 21.76
CA ALA A 850 33.51 15.60 23.08
C ALA A 850 32.28 14.81 23.59
N GLN A 851 31.93 15.02 24.85
CA GLN A 851 30.58 14.82 25.39
C GLN A 851 30.01 16.20 25.74
N ALA A 852 28.78 16.49 25.33
CA ALA A 852 28.24 17.85 25.38
C ALA A 852 26.78 17.87 25.85
N HIS A 853 26.45 18.84 26.69
CA HIS A 853 25.09 19.13 27.15
C HIS A 853 24.35 20.09 26.20
N ARG A 854 25.10 20.96 25.51
CA ARG A 854 24.61 21.73 24.35
C ARG A 854 25.67 21.80 23.27
N ILE A 855 25.24 21.90 22.02
CA ILE A 855 26.12 21.99 20.85
C ILE A 855 25.59 23.09 19.93
N LEU A 856 26.47 23.97 19.46
CA LEU A 856 26.14 25.04 18.52
C LEU A 856 27.00 24.91 17.27
N PHE A 857 26.35 24.84 16.11
CA PHE A 857 26.99 24.89 14.80
C PHE A 857 26.74 26.26 14.18
N GLU A 858 27.80 27.04 14.01
CA GLU A 858 27.81 28.34 13.33
C GLU A 858 28.44 28.16 11.93
N PHE A 859 27.61 28.17 10.88
CA PHE A 859 28.10 27.91 9.52
C PHE A 859 28.87 29.10 8.95
N HIS A 860 29.99 28.81 8.29
CA HIS A 860 30.84 29.82 7.66
C HIS A 860 30.25 30.30 6.32
N LYS A 861 30.30 31.61 6.08
CA LYS A 861 29.92 32.25 4.82
C LYS A 861 30.78 31.72 3.67
N GLY A 862 30.14 31.35 2.55
CA GLY A 862 30.82 30.96 1.31
C GLY A 862 31.62 29.65 1.40
N GLY A 863 31.41 28.84 2.45
CA GLY A 863 32.11 27.55 2.61
C GLY A 863 31.65 26.48 1.61
N ALA A 864 30.34 26.39 1.38
CA ALA A 864 29.70 25.55 0.36
C ALA A 864 28.25 26.01 0.14
N ASP A 865 27.62 25.64 -0.98
CA ASP A 865 26.22 26.01 -1.25
C ASP A 865 25.23 25.29 -0.31
N HIS A 866 25.58 24.09 0.16
CA HIS A 866 24.73 23.25 1.00
C HIS A 866 25.55 22.20 1.78
N THR A 867 24.93 21.63 2.81
CA THR A 867 25.38 20.42 3.51
C THR A 867 24.24 19.40 3.61
N PHE A 868 24.55 18.17 3.98
CA PHE A 868 23.55 17.14 4.25
C PHE A 868 23.46 16.91 5.75
N MET A 869 22.23 16.85 6.26
CA MET A 869 21.95 16.64 7.68
C MET A 869 20.94 15.50 7.84
N ARG A 870 20.91 14.92 9.04
CA ARG A 870 20.03 13.80 9.37
C ARG A 870 19.67 13.81 10.86
N ILE A 871 18.41 13.54 11.16
CA ILE A 871 17.87 13.41 12.51
C ILE A 871 17.08 12.10 12.58
N ASP A 872 17.37 11.25 13.58
CA ASP A 872 16.61 10.01 13.87
C ASP A 872 16.29 9.13 12.65
N GLY A 873 17.19 9.15 11.66
CA GLY A 873 17.05 8.38 10.42
C GLY A 873 16.53 9.15 9.22
N GLU A 874 15.99 10.36 9.38
CA GLU A 874 15.42 11.22 8.34
C GLU A 874 16.43 12.25 7.80
N PRO A 875 16.90 12.12 6.55
CA PRO A 875 17.91 13.00 5.98
C PRO A 875 17.32 14.13 5.13
N TRP A 876 17.98 15.29 5.11
CA TRP A 876 17.65 16.41 4.22
C TRP A 876 18.92 17.11 3.72
N LYS A 877 18.75 17.95 2.68
CA LYS A 877 19.79 18.79 2.11
C LYS A 877 19.60 20.21 2.62
N GLN A 878 20.51 20.69 3.45
CA GLN A 878 20.44 21.99 4.11
C GLN A 878 21.21 23.05 3.31
N PRO A 879 20.55 24.11 2.79
CA PRO A 879 21.23 25.26 2.22
C PRO A 879 22.10 25.97 3.25
N LEU A 880 23.27 26.44 2.81
CA LEU A 880 24.26 27.15 3.62
C LEU A 880 24.35 28.64 3.19
N PRO A 881 24.87 29.54 4.06
CA PRO A 881 24.88 30.96 3.77
C PRO A 881 25.87 31.35 2.66
N VAL A 882 25.35 32.09 1.66
CA VAL A 882 26.13 32.60 0.51
C VAL A 882 26.68 34.02 0.80
N ASP A 883 25.89 34.88 1.44
CA ASP A 883 26.21 36.28 1.76
C ASP A 883 26.42 36.53 3.28
N ASP A 884 26.27 37.76 3.81
CA ASP A 884 26.40 38.11 5.25
C ASP A 884 25.29 37.53 6.15
N ASP A 885 24.77 36.37 5.77
CA ASP A 885 23.72 35.64 6.46
C ASP A 885 24.32 34.56 7.34
N THR A 886 23.69 34.31 8.48
CA THR A 886 24.17 33.32 9.45
C THR A 886 23.14 32.20 9.54
N VAL A 887 23.58 30.97 9.23
CA VAL A 887 22.82 29.76 9.57
C VAL A 887 23.39 29.21 10.86
N VAL A 888 22.53 28.95 11.83
CA VAL A 888 22.92 28.43 13.15
C VAL A 888 22.04 27.25 13.49
N VAL A 889 22.66 26.14 13.91
CA VAL A 889 21.97 24.97 14.46
C VAL A 889 22.41 24.78 15.90
N GLU A 890 21.46 24.86 16.82
CA GLU A 890 21.68 24.66 18.26
C GLU A 890 20.98 23.37 18.68
N ILE A 891 21.68 22.54 19.44
CA ILE A 891 21.16 21.31 20.05
C ILE A 891 21.31 21.43 21.55
N SER A 892 20.25 21.15 22.29
CA SER A 892 20.25 21.21 23.75
C SER A 892 19.43 20.08 24.36
N HIS A 893 19.84 19.62 25.54
CA HIS A 893 19.03 18.72 26.35
C HIS A 893 17.67 19.39 26.67
N HIS A 894 16.59 18.61 26.58
CA HIS A 894 15.24 19.12 26.83
C HIS A 894 14.58 18.46 28.06
N GLY A 895 14.80 17.17 28.26
CA GLY A 895 14.11 16.39 29.28
C GLY A 895 14.35 14.88 29.10
N GLN A 896 13.43 14.07 29.61
CA GLN A 896 13.50 12.62 29.56
C GLN A 896 12.14 11.98 29.26
N VAL A 897 12.16 10.82 28.60
CA VAL A 897 10.98 9.99 28.32
C VAL A 897 11.18 8.58 28.80
N ASN A 898 10.10 7.91 29.18
CA ASN A 898 10.15 6.50 29.58
C ASN A 898 10.08 5.58 28.35
N MET A 899 11.04 4.67 28.25
CA MET A 899 11.09 3.60 27.25
C MET A 899 11.01 2.24 27.95
N LEU A 900 10.45 1.25 27.26
CA LEU A 900 10.51 -0.14 27.71
C LEU A 900 11.80 -0.79 27.21
N ALA A 901 12.52 -1.44 28.11
CA ALA A 901 13.78 -2.12 27.87
C ALA A 901 13.66 -3.61 28.23
N THR A 902 14.12 -4.48 27.33
CA THR A 902 14.17 -5.93 27.60
C THR A 902 15.45 -6.29 28.38
N HIS A 903 15.60 -7.56 28.75
CA HIS A 903 16.82 -8.07 29.37
C HIS A 903 18.05 -8.01 28.44
N ASP A 904 17.84 -7.96 27.11
CA ASP A 904 18.90 -7.83 26.10
C ASP A 904 19.27 -6.36 25.79
N CYS A 905 18.77 -5.42 26.61
CA CYS A 905 19.05 -3.99 26.46
C CYS A 905 20.55 -3.69 26.50
N ARG A 906 21.02 -2.90 25.53
CA ARG A 906 22.41 -2.43 25.43
C ARG A 906 22.62 -1.06 26.05
N SER A 907 21.55 -0.26 26.12
CA SER A 907 21.53 1.03 26.80
C SER A 907 21.77 0.86 28.30
N LYS A 908 22.51 1.81 28.87
CA LYS A 908 22.79 1.86 30.31
C LYS A 908 22.23 3.15 30.87
N SER A 909 21.61 3.02 32.03
CA SER A 909 21.22 4.17 32.85
C SER A 909 22.38 4.54 33.76
N ILE A 910 22.61 5.83 33.97
CA ILE A 910 23.56 6.33 34.98
C ILE A 910 23.15 5.88 36.39
N HIS A 911 21.86 5.61 36.61
CA HIS A 911 21.30 5.14 37.87
C HIS A 911 21.35 3.62 38.06
N ASP A 912 21.89 2.85 37.10
CA ASP A 912 22.01 1.40 37.23
C ASP A 912 23.03 1.05 38.36
N PRO A 913 22.69 0.15 39.30
CA PRO A 913 23.58 -0.22 40.41
C PRO A 913 24.93 -0.81 39.99
N THR A 914 25.06 -1.25 38.73
CA THR A 914 26.32 -1.78 38.15
C THR A 914 27.21 -0.70 37.50
N SER A 915 26.76 0.55 37.46
CA SER A 915 27.52 1.68 36.93
C SER A 915 28.66 2.08 37.89
N PRO A 916 29.88 2.38 37.39
CA PRO A 916 30.96 2.87 38.25
C PRO A 916 30.54 4.19 38.90
N ARG A 917 30.30 4.16 40.22
CA ARG A 917 29.98 5.35 41.01
C ARG A 917 31.18 6.29 41.04
N THR A 918 31.13 7.39 40.31
CA THR A 918 31.93 8.57 40.65
C THR A 918 31.29 9.19 41.88
N HIS A 919 31.95 9.06 43.04
CA HIS A 919 31.58 9.79 44.23
C HIS A 919 31.68 11.29 43.95
N SER A 920 30.53 11.94 43.79
CA SER A 920 30.33 13.31 44.25
C SER A 920 29.14 13.24 45.18
N ASP A 921 29.42 13.27 46.48
CA ASP A 921 28.41 13.55 47.50
C ASP A 921 27.76 14.88 47.14
N ASP A 922 26.43 14.90 47.07
CA ASP A 922 25.64 15.98 47.68
C ASP A 922 24.18 15.53 47.74
N GLN A 923 23.81 15.10 48.95
CA GLN A 923 22.46 15.25 49.45
C GLN A 923 22.24 16.75 49.65
N ASN A 924 21.27 17.35 48.96
CA ASN A 924 20.34 18.29 49.58
C ASN A 924 19.18 18.57 48.62
N SER A 925 17.99 18.32 49.15
CA SER A 925 16.74 18.92 48.75
C SER A 925 16.71 20.41 49.13
N ASP A 926 15.83 21.13 48.44
CA ASP A 926 15.27 22.44 48.74
C ASP A 926 15.83 23.66 47.98
N GLU A 927 14.86 24.52 47.66
CA GLU A 927 14.75 25.58 46.67
C GLU A 927 15.71 26.77 46.83
N ASP A 928 16.16 27.39 45.73
CA ASP A 928 15.80 28.78 45.35
C ASP A 928 16.60 29.28 44.11
N GLY A 929 15.91 29.98 43.22
CA GLY A 929 16.33 30.22 41.83
C GLY A 929 17.08 31.51 41.52
N SER A 930 17.32 31.74 40.22
CA SER A 930 17.25 33.05 39.55
C SER A 930 17.44 32.92 38.03
N ASP A 931 16.52 33.56 37.30
CA ASP A 931 16.55 34.01 35.90
C ASP A 931 16.71 33.02 34.72
N LEU A 932 17.09 31.76 34.93
CA LEU A 932 17.23 30.77 33.83
C LEU A 932 16.02 29.84 33.63
N ASP A 933 15.11 29.74 34.61
CA ASP A 933 13.97 28.81 34.58
C ASP A 933 12.76 29.35 33.80
N GLU A 934 12.67 30.67 33.56
CA GLU A 934 11.58 31.25 32.77
C GLU A 934 11.71 30.99 31.27
N GLU A 935 12.94 30.95 30.73
CA GLU A 935 13.14 30.52 29.34
C GLU A 935 12.86 29.02 29.18
N GLN A 936 13.28 28.17 30.12
CA GLN A 936 13.05 26.71 30.08
C GLN A 936 11.56 26.32 30.14
N ARG A 937 10.71 27.09 30.83
CA ARG A 937 9.25 26.82 30.91
C ARG A 937 8.50 27.06 29.60
N LYS A 938 9.05 27.84 28.66
CA LYS A 938 8.42 28.20 27.38
C LYS A 938 8.77 27.25 26.22
N PHE A 939 9.58 26.21 26.46
CA PHE A 939 9.94 25.21 25.44
C PHE A 939 9.17 23.91 25.65
N GLY A 940 8.22 23.67 24.75
CA GLY A 940 7.19 22.63 24.75
C GLY A 940 5.99 23.20 23.99
N ALA A 941 5.23 22.40 23.26
CA ALA A 941 4.23 22.83 22.28
C ALA A 941 3.34 24.04 22.70
N ALA A 942 2.85 24.80 21.71
CA ALA A 942 1.89 25.90 21.86
C ALA A 942 0.80 25.56 22.90
N GLU A 943 0.39 26.54 23.73
CA GLU A 943 -0.60 26.34 24.82
C GLU A 943 -1.85 25.56 24.39
N THR A 944 -2.21 25.59 23.10
CA THR A 944 -3.26 24.79 22.44
C THR A 944 -3.16 23.28 22.65
N PHE A 945 -2.01 22.76 23.06
CA PHE A 945 -1.73 21.33 23.19
C PHE A 945 -1.67 20.84 24.64
N ARG A 946 -1.82 21.72 25.63
CA ARG A 946 -1.91 21.33 27.05
C ARG A 946 -3.31 20.80 27.34
N ILE A 947 -3.44 19.68 28.06
CA ILE A 947 -4.71 19.34 28.73
C ILE A 947 -4.80 20.30 29.93
N PRO A 948 -5.81 21.19 30.02
CA PRO A 948 -5.92 22.13 31.13
C PRO A 948 -5.95 21.41 32.47
N ASP A 949 -5.22 21.91 33.47
CA ASP A 949 -5.18 21.32 34.82
C ASP A 949 -6.56 21.38 35.52
N ASP A 950 -7.46 22.26 35.01
CA ASP A 950 -8.84 22.42 35.45
C ASP A 950 -9.81 22.27 34.26
N VAL A 951 -10.24 21.04 33.96
CA VAL A 951 -11.35 20.82 33.02
C VAL A 951 -12.66 21.20 33.71
N ASP A 952 -13.16 22.41 33.46
CA ASP A 952 -14.53 22.78 33.83
C ASP A 952 -15.51 22.04 32.91
N ILE A 953 -16.17 21.03 33.48
CA ILE A 953 -17.01 20.05 32.78
C ILE A 953 -18.34 20.68 32.31
N SER A 954 -18.59 21.96 32.63
CA SER A 954 -19.84 22.66 32.32
C SER A 954 -20.04 22.99 30.83
N HIS A 955 -19.00 22.93 30.00
CA HIS A 955 -19.04 23.41 28.61
C HIS A 955 -19.10 22.32 27.51
N LEU A 956 -19.25 21.04 27.87
CA LEU A 956 -19.39 19.92 26.92
C LEU A 956 -20.74 19.20 27.09
N SER A 957 -21.84 19.96 27.06
CA SER A 957 -23.22 19.46 26.94
C SER A 957 -23.69 19.43 25.48
#